data_AF-A0A6C0ECB9-F1
#
_entry.id   AF-A0A6C0ECB9-F1
#
_cell.length_a   1.000
_cell.length_b   1.000
_cell.length_c   1.000
_cell.angle_alpha   90.00
_cell.angle_beta   90.00
_cell.angle_gamma   90.00
#
_symmetry.space_group_name_H-M   'P 1'
#
loop_
_entity.id
_entity.type
_entity.pdbx_description
1 polymer ?
#
loop_
_entity_poly.entity_id
_entity_poly.type
_entity_poly.pdbx_seq_one_letter_code
_entity_poly.pdbx_strand_id
1 'polypeptide(L)'
;MSFYNLPKASDEQKNIIDKLDTHNVVVNAVAGSGKTTTVLHIALRYPNRRILLLTYNRRLKAETRQKADSLKLKNLVVDNYHSFLHNNYGLCYNDNMMKDMLEQNVGNFKDFSFDTIIVDEAQDITDLYFWTLCRIIKDNKYLQPIFCIIGDIRQCIYTYNGADKRYLTNSCNVLKQINKKPWIRLPLSTSYRLTNEVAQFINEVVLHEDIIKTCKSGEKVEYVKCDTFSDKPFEVLSKILMTGVKYDDIFILSPSIRHNDEKSPINLLANICTRNKIPIFIPRSDDEKVDDEQLIGKISFMTFHQAKGLERKCVMLFCFDNAYFELYNKEDKLDRCPNPIYVAMTRATEKLVILHDNQNTPFNFIDKEKLYKLTSVKLDNINNIDSRDDCPKISVTSLCRHLDHKTITKAMSLIKKEKLNTEVKMVKVMDRVKNEDLGTIEAVSDITGIAVPLYFQLTQEGKTADIKKLLKVATEEYCKENGLDYRKFQIKDFNWIKQDELDIFVSRMADIISPDAKYETSDRIIRDYIGVRTCGQMMINARYDCIDKNRLFEFKCVEQLTDVHFIQIAVYMYIKTLSQHNDVLKKYIKCNIETFPTLVNTYLLYNIFSNELYQIKMDFVELDKLITVLFNKKFGGKENIEKEKFLMSSKSTYEKEFGMDRITDSKLEVEKTEKYKLIMDTETTGISYNDCILQFSGLLLNEKNEIVEEYNTFVHCKDNVVNKAYNEGMHKISSQYTFKHGIRRIDFAVILRELFNKNIVEIIGHNVGFDIRFIKTHLAEFRMKETIKRIDNIKVFCTMSETKKLVGLLNTKGNLKGTKLIELYRHFFKKDPPYQLHDSLNDCKCTYDCYKEFMKTYVKKEIKNITDYFD
;
A
#
# COMPACT_ATOMS: atom_id res chain seq x y z
N MET A 1 -11.59 43.54 -10.45
CA MET A 1 -11.92 42.53 -9.41
C MET A 1 -13.42 42.32 -9.48
N SER A 2 -13.89 41.16 -9.94
CA SER A 2 -15.31 40.81 -9.85
C SER A 2 -15.67 40.60 -8.39
N PHE A 3 -16.79 41.17 -7.93
CA PHE A 3 -17.33 40.87 -6.61
C PHE A 3 -17.76 39.40 -6.59
N TYR A 4 -17.14 38.58 -5.75
CA TYR A 4 -17.59 37.21 -5.55
C TYR A 4 -18.94 37.24 -4.82
N ASN A 5 -20.01 36.88 -5.54
CA ASN A 5 -21.35 36.80 -4.97
C ASN A 5 -21.55 35.40 -4.35
N LEU A 6 -21.68 35.33 -3.02
CA LEU A 6 -21.90 34.07 -2.33
C LEU A 6 -23.34 33.58 -2.59
N PRO A 7 -23.54 32.34 -3.08
CA PRO A 7 -24.88 31.79 -3.30
C PRO A 7 -25.71 31.76 -2.01
N LYS A 8 -27.04 31.87 -2.12
CA LYS A 8 -27.94 31.74 -0.96
C LYS A 8 -27.78 30.37 -0.31
N ALA A 9 -27.75 30.35 1.03
CA ALA A 9 -27.67 29.11 1.80
C ALA A 9 -28.96 28.28 1.66
N SER A 10 -28.84 26.97 1.45
CA SER A 10 -29.98 26.04 1.54
C SER A 10 -30.44 25.83 2.98
N ASP A 11 -31.60 25.22 3.14
CA ASP A 11 -32.14 24.93 4.48
C ASP A 11 -31.28 23.92 5.26
N GLU A 12 -30.64 22.96 4.57
CA GLU A 12 -29.63 22.08 5.20
C GLU A 12 -28.43 22.89 5.71
N GLN A 13 -27.92 23.84 4.91
CA GLN A 13 -26.80 24.70 5.31
C GLN A 13 -27.19 25.61 6.48
N LYS A 14 -28.37 26.23 6.45
CA LYS A 14 -28.90 27.03 7.56
C LYS A 14 -29.03 26.22 8.84
N ASN A 15 -29.59 25.02 8.77
CA ASN A 15 -29.71 24.13 9.92
C ASN A 15 -28.33 23.77 10.52
N ILE A 16 -27.32 23.50 9.67
CA ILE A 16 -25.94 23.30 10.14
C ILE A 16 -25.43 24.54 10.86
N ILE A 17 -25.59 25.72 10.27
CA ILE A 17 -25.13 26.99 10.82
C ILE A 17 -25.79 27.28 12.18
N ASP A 18 -27.11 27.12 12.29
CA ASP A 18 -27.88 27.41 13.49
C ASP A 18 -27.54 26.44 14.64
N LYS A 19 -27.25 25.17 14.34
CA LYS A 19 -26.87 24.19 15.37
C LYS A 19 -25.51 24.46 16.00
N LEU A 20 -24.62 25.24 15.36
CA LEU A 20 -23.32 25.63 15.91
C LEU A 20 -23.41 26.61 17.10
N ASP A 21 -24.59 27.11 17.44
CA ASP A 21 -24.80 27.87 18.68
C ASP A 21 -24.79 26.97 19.92
N THR A 22 -25.19 25.70 19.77
CA THR A 22 -25.45 24.81 20.92
C THR A 22 -24.67 23.49 20.85
N HIS A 23 -24.29 23.04 19.64
CA HIS A 23 -23.71 21.72 19.41
C HIS A 23 -22.40 21.79 18.62
N ASN A 24 -21.55 20.79 18.85
CA ASN A 24 -20.59 20.36 17.85
C ASN A 24 -21.34 19.64 16.72
N VAL A 25 -20.99 19.94 15.47
CA VAL A 25 -21.72 19.43 14.31
C VAL A 25 -20.80 18.53 13.48
N VAL A 26 -21.31 17.36 13.10
CA VAL A 26 -20.70 16.49 12.10
C VAL A 26 -21.58 16.50 10.87
N VAL A 27 -21.01 16.86 9.72
CA VAL A 27 -21.72 16.98 8.46
C VAL A 27 -21.28 15.86 7.53
N ASN A 28 -22.21 14.96 7.19
CA ASN A 28 -22.01 14.00 6.12
C ASN A 28 -22.58 14.58 4.82
N ALA A 29 -21.68 14.97 3.94
CA ALA A 29 -21.97 15.67 2.70
C ALA A 29 -21.89 14.73 1.49
N VAL A 30 -22.57 15.08 0.40
CA VAL A 30 -22.37 14.47 -0.92
C VAL A 30 -21.44 15.31 -1.81
N ALA A 31 -20.99 14.76 -2.93
CA ALA A 31 -20.17 15.48 -3.88
C ALA A 31 -20.87 16.74 -4.44
N GLY A 32 -20.16 17.87 -4.47
CA GLY A 32 -20.69 19.13 -5.01
C GLY A 32 -21.75 19.80 -4.13
N SER A 33 -21.85 19.42 -2.86
CA SER A 33 -22.88 19.93 -1.94
C SER A 33 -22.63 21.31 -1.35
N GLY A 34 -21.50 21.93 -1.70
CA GLY A 34 -21.16 23.28 -1.23
C GLY A 34 -20.57 23.32 0.19
N LYS A 35 -19.76 22.32 0.59
CA LYS A 35 -19.04 22.29 1.88
C LYS A 35 -18.32 23.61 2.17
N THR A 36 -17.47 24.07 1.25
CA THR A 36 -16.76 25.35 1.36
C THR A 36 -17.71 26.54 1.46
N THR A 37 -18.80 26.54 0.67
CA THR A 37 -19.85 27.57 0.74
C THR A 37 -20.52 27.59 2.12
N THR A 38 -20.76 26.43 2.73
CA THR A 38 -21.27 26.33 4.11
C THR A 38 -20.31 26.98 5.10
N VAL A 39 -19.00 26.77 4.97
CA VAL A 39 -17.99 27.41 5.84
C VAL A 39 -18.01 28.93 5.70
N LEU A 40 -18.11 29.46 4.47
CA LEU A 40 -18.20 30.90 4.24
C LEU A 40 -19.47 31.50 4.88
N HIS A 41 -20.60 30.79 4.79
CA HIS A 41 -21.84 31.21 5.48
C HIS A 41 -21.74 31.16 7.01
N ILE A 42 -21.05 30.16 7.57
CA ILE A 42 -20.76 30.11 9.02
C ILE A 42 -19.97 31.37 9.44
N ALA A 43 -18.93 31.73 8.68
CA ALA A 43 -18.13 32.92 8.97
C ALA A 43 -18.93 34.23 8.85
N LEU A 44 -19.82 34.34 7.86
CA LEU A 44 -20.72 35.49 7.71
C LEU A 44 -21.73 35.59 8.87
N ARG A 45 -22.28 34.47 9.33
CA ARG A 45 -23.28 34.43 10.42
C ARG A 45 -22.68 34.87 11.75
N TYR A 46 -21.41 34.54 11.98
CA TYR A 46 -20.73 34.73 13.27
C TYR A 46 -19.53 35.69 13.16
N PRO A 47 -19.74 36.98 12.84
CA PRO A 47 -18.65 37.94 12.61
C PRO A 47 -17.75 38.15 13.83
N ASN A 48 -18.27 37.89 15.04
CA ASN A 48 -17.55 38.06 16.31
C ASN A 48 -16.80 36.79 16.75
N ARG A 49 -16.98 35.65 16.08
CA ARG A 49 -16.30 34.39 16.39
C ARG A 49 -14.94 34.34 15.72
N ARG A 50 -13.91 33.84 16.40
CA ARG A 50 -12.62 33.51 15.79
C ARG A 50 -12.63 32.08 15.29
N ILE A 51 -12.72 31.94 13.98
CA ILE A 51 -12.94 30.66 13.30
C ILE A 51 -11.64 30.20 12.66
N LEU A 52 -11.22 28.98 12.97
CA LEU A 52 -10.16 28.27 12.25
C LEU A 52 -10.79 27.25 11.30
N LEU A 53 -10.48 27.33 10.02
CA LEU A 53 -10.74 26.27 9.04
C LEU A 53 -9.44 25.52 8.73
N LEU A 54 -9.41 24.24 9.06
CA LEU A 54 -8.36 23.31 8.64
C LEU A 54 -8.80 22.56 7.38
N THR A 55 -8.08 22.80 6.30
CA THR A 55 -8.25 22.15 5.00
C THR A 55 -7.22 21.04 4.81
N TYR A 56 -7.59 19.98 4.09
CA TYR A 56 -6.70 18.86 3.82
C TYR A 56 -5.57 19.21 2.84
N ASN A 57 -5.86 19.99 1.78
CA ASN A 57 -4.91 20.27 0.71
C ASN A 57 -4.66 21.78 0.49
N ARG A 58 -3.48 22.10 -0.06
CA ARG A 58 -3.02 23.48 -0.31
C ARG A 58 -3.90 24.24 -1.32
N ARG A 59 -4.49 23.54 -2.29
CA ARG A 59 -5.35 24.13 -3.32
C ARG A 59 -6.64 24.65 -2.72
N LEU A 60 -7.35 23.80 -1.98
CA LEU A 60 -8.58 24.12 -1.26
C LEU A 60 -8.35 25.27 -0.28
N LYS A 61 -7.19 25.29 0.41
CA LYS A 61 -6.75 26.43 1.22
C LYS A 61 -6.72 27.73 0.41
N ALA A 62 -6.01 27.73 -0.73
CA ALA A 62 -5.83 28.92 -1.56
C ALA A 62 -7.15 29.45 -2.12
N GLU A 63 -7.98 28.56 -2.69
CA GLU A 63 -9.28 28.91 -3.25
C GLU A 63 -10.24 29.45 -2.18
N THR A 64 -10.31 28.79 -1.02
CA THR A 64 -11.18 29.20 0.08
C THR A 64 -10.73 30.54 0.67
N ARG A 65 -9.41 30.76 0.78
CA ARG A 65 -8.85 32.05 1.23
C ARG A 65 -9.21 33.17 0.27
N GLN A 66 -9.05 32.97 -1.05
CA GLN A 66 -9.42 33.97 -2.05
C GLN A 66 -10.91 34.34 -1.98
N LYS A 67 -11.80 33.35 -1.79
CA LYS A 67 -13.24 33.59 -1.59
C LYS A 67 -13.52 34.35 -0.30
N ALA A 68 -12.86 34.00 0.81
CA ALA A 68 -12.98 34.68 2.08
C ALA A 68 -12.51 36.14 2.01
N ASP A 69 -11.39 36.41 1.33
CA ASP A 69 -10.84 37.75 1.10
C ASP A 69 -11.80 38.61 0.26
N SER A 70 -12.37 38.01 -0.81
CA SER A 70 -13.36 38.66 -1.66
C SER A 70 -14.63 39.05 -0.90
N LEU A 71 -15.00 38.26 0.13
CA LEU A 71 -16.11 38.52 1.05
C LEU A 71 -15.71 39.37 2.26
N LYS A 72 -14.43 39.79 2.36
CA LYS A 72 -13.87 40.58 3.47
C LYS A 72 -14.05 39.94 4.85
N LEU A 73 -14.00 38.61 4.92
CA LEU A 73 -14.14 37.84 6.16
C LEU A 73 -12.88 37.93 7.02
N LYS A 74 -12.86 38.85 7.99
CA LYS A 74 -11.71 39.04 8.89
C LYS A 74 -11.65 38.03 10.05
N ASN A 75 -12.73 37.29 10.26
CA ASN A 75 -12.94 36.40 11.38
C ASN A 75 -12.63 34.92 11.07
N LEU A 76 -12.26 34.61 9.82
CA LEU A 76 -11.98 33.26 9.33
C LEU A 76 -10.50 33.11 8.97
N VAL A 77 -9.79 32.24 9.70
CA VAL A 77 -8.42 31.81 9.36
C VAL A 77 -8.51 30.51 8.57
N VAL A 78 -8.11 30.55 7.30
CA VAL A 78 -8.11 29.38 6.40
C VAL A 78 -6.69 28.84 6.29
N ASP A 79 -6.41 27.69 6.90
CA ASP A 79 -5.11 27.03 6.80
C ASP A 79 -5.22 25.56 6.43
N ASN A 80 -4.11 24.96 6.02
CA ASN A 80 -3.94 23.52 6.05
C ASN A 80 -3.03 23.16 7.22
N TYR A 81 -2.95 21.87 7.57
CA TYR A 81 -2.21 21.43 8.76
C TYR A 81 -0.76 21.91 8.79
N HIS A 82 0.01 21.71 7.71
CA HIS A 82 1.41 22.18 7.65
C HIS A 82 1.52 23.71 7.77
N SER A 83 0.66 24.48 7.11
CA SER A 83 0.71 25.95 7.20
C SER A 83 0.37 26.43 8.60
N PHE A 84 -0.60 25.79 9.26
CA PHE A 84 -0.97 26.14 10.62
C PHE A 84 0.19 25.86 11.59
N LEU A 85 0.80 24.67 11.49
CA LEU A 85 1.98 24.34 12.30
C LEU A 85 3.14 25.28 12.00
N HIS A 86 3.36 25.57 10.72
CA HIS A 86 4.43 26.46 10.31
C HIS A 86 4.34 27.83 11.00
N ASN A 87 3.14 28.40 11.00
CA ASN A 87 2.88 29.75 11.50
C ASN A 87 2.85 29.86 13.04
N ASN A 88 2.73 28.75 13.77
CA ASN A 88 2.52 28.77 15.23
C ASN A 88 3.53 27.94 16.04
N TYR A 89 4.20 26.95 15.43
CA TYR A 89 5.08 25.99 16.11
C TYR A 89 6.52 25.94 15.58
N GLY A 90 6.76 26.22 14.29
CA GLY A 90 8.12 26.35 13.75
C GLY A 90 8.21 25.98 12.28
N LEU A 91 9.38 25.61 11.75
CA LEU A 91 9.47 25.10 10.38
C LEU A 91 8.75 23.73 10.29
N CYS A 92 7.67 23.63 9.52
CA CYS A 92 6.94 22.39 9.29
C CYS A 92 6.38 22.36 7.87
N TYR A 93 7.03 21.62 6.96
CA TYR A 93 6.68 21.61 5.54
C TYR A 93 6.25 20.25 5.01
N ASN A 94 6.46 19.18 5.79
CA ASN A 94 6.15 17.82 5.41
C ASN A 94 5.70 17.00 6.63
N ASP A 95 5.21 15.80 6.36
CA ASP A 95 4.65 14.90 7.37
C ASP A 95 5.71 14.39 8.37
N ASN A 96 6.97 14.24 7.95
CA ASN A 96 8.06 13.83 8.84
C ASN A 96 8.31 14.90 9.91
N MET A 97 8.44 16.17 9.50
CA MET A 97 8.62 17.29 10.42
C MET A 97 7.42 17.46 11.36
N MET A 98 6.19 17.23 10.86
CA MET A 98 4.99 17.22 11.69
C MET A 98 5.05 16.14 12.76
N LYS A 99 5.52 14.94 12.42
CA LYS A 99 5.71 13.84 13.37
C LYS A 99 6.77 14.16 14.41
N ASP A 100 7.95 14.63 13.97
CA ASP A 100 9.04 15.01 14.87
C ASP A 100 8.58 16.09 15.86
N MET A 101 7.78 17.06 15.39
CA MET A 101 7.19 18.11 16.24
C MET A 101 6.27 17.54 17.33
N LEU A 102 5.45 16.54 16.98
CA LEU A 102 4.57 15.87 17.94
C LEU A 102 5.37 15.04 18.96
N GLU A 103 6.35 14.26 18.49
CA GLU A 103 7.21 13.40 19.34
C GLU A 103 8.09 14.20 20.29
N GLN A 104 8.64 15.33 19.83
CA GLN A 104 9.47 16.22 20.63
C GLN A 104 8.63 17.17 21.51
N ASN A 105 7.31 17.11 21.40
CA ASN A 105 6.37 17.94 22.14
C ASN A 105 6.66 19.46 22.01
N VAL A 106 7.07 19.90 20.82
CA VAL A 106 7.50 21.30 20.57
C VAL A 106 6.41 22.29 20.98
N GLY A 107 6.75 23.25 21.83
CA GLY A 107 5.81 24.29 22.27
C GLY A 107 5.45 25.25 21.14
N ASN A 108 4.24 25.80 21.17
CA ASN A 108 3.86 26.89 20.27
C ASN A 108 4.60 28.18 20.68
N PHE A 109 5.20 28.88 19.72
CA PHE A 109 5.80 30.19 19.98
C PHE A 109 4.77 31.33 19.82
N LYS A 110 3.64 31.04 19.17
CA LYS A 110 2.56 31.99 18.95
C LYS A 110 1.28 31.50 19.62
N ASP A 111 0.71 32.38 20.42
CA ASP A 111 -0.59 32.14 21.03
C ASP A 111 -1.72 32.24 20.02
N PHE A 112 -2.66 31.32 20.10
CA PHE A 112 -3.89 31.35 19.32
C PHE A 112 -5.10 30.95 20.17
N SER A 113 -6.27 31.41 19.72
CA SER A 113 -7.51 31.25 20.48
C SER A 113 -8.67 31.33 19.51
N PHE A 114 -9.15 30.17 19.08
CA PHE A 114 -10.28 30.00 18.19
C PHE A 114 -11.44 29.46 19.00
N ASP A 115 -12.59 30.14 18.94
CA ASP A 115 -13.81 29.64 19.59
C ASP A 115 -14.56 28.64 18.70
N THR A 116 -14.20 28.55 17.42
CA THR A 116 -14.79 27.62 16.45
C THR A 116 -13.69 27.01 15.59
N ILE A 117 -13.67 25.68 15.50
CA ILE A 117 -12.72 24.93 14.67
C ILE A 117 -13.51 24.08 13.68
N ILE A 118 -13.25 24.31 12.40
CA ILE A 118 -13.86 23.61 11.28
C ILE A 118 -12.80 22.72 10.64
N VAL A 119 -13.14 21.46 10.42
CA VAL A 119 -12.27 20.48 9.76
C VAL A 119 -12.97 19.99 8.50
N ASP A 120 -12.40 20.31 7.35
CA ASP A 120 -12.92 19.91 6.04
C ASP A 120 -12.22 18.66 5.51
N GLU A 121 -12.91 17.92 4.65
CA GLU A 121 -12.50 16.60 4.13
C GLU A 121 -12.08 15.62 5.23
N ALA A 122 -12.83 15.61 6.34
CA ALA A 122 -12.48 14.82 7.52
C ALA A 122 -12.42 13.30 7.29
N GLN A 123 -12.98 12.81 6.17
CA GLN A 123 -12.84 11.41 5.76
C GLN A 123 -11.41 11.03 5.33
N ASP A 124 -10.57 12.02 4.97
CA ASP A 124 -9.21 11.80 4.46
C ASP A 124 -8.13 11.98 5.54
N ILE A 125 -8.54 12.28 6.77
CA ILE A 125 -7.62 12.42 7.91
C ILE A 125 -6.91 11.08 8.15
N THR A 126 -5.60 11.16 8.39
CA THR A 126 -4.79 10.04 8.88
C THR A 126 -4.50 10.23 10.38
N ASP A 127 -3.94 9.23 11.05
CA ASP A 127 -3.58 9.30 12.47
C ASP A 127 -2.69 10.51 12.78
N LEU A 128 -1.71 10.82 11.92
CA LEU A 128 -0.82 11.97 12.09
C LEU A 128 -1.59 13.31 12.11
N TYR A 129 -2.53 13.47 11.19
CA TYR A 129 -3.36 14.68 11.09
C TYR A 129 -4.35 14.77 12.26
N PHE A 130 -4.87 13.63 12.72
CA PHE A 130 -5.73 13.59 13.89
C PHE A 130 -4.99 14.00 15.16
N TRP A 131 -3.79 13.46 15.42
CA TRP A 131 -2.99 13.84 16.57
C TRP A 131 -2.54 15.30 16.51
N THR A 132 -2.25 15.80 15.32
CA THR A 132 -2.01 17.23 15.10
C THR A 132 -3.24 18.07 15.47
N LEU A 133 -4.45 17.66 15.07
CA LEU A 133 -5.69 18.32 15.47
C LEU A 133 -5.84 18.33 17.00
N CYS A 134 -5.63 17.19 17.67
CA CYS A 134 -5.65 17.11 19.13
C CYS A 134 -4.66 18.07 19.79
N ARG A 135 -3.45 18.20 19.24
CA ARG A 135 -2.45 19.16 19.71
C ARG A 135 -2.90 20.60 19.56
N ILE A 136 -3.42 20.97 18.38
CA ILE A 136 -3.98 22.31 18.14
C ILE A 136 -5.09 22.62 19.14
N ILE A 137 -5.98 21.66 19.43
CA ILE A 137 -7.08 21.86 20.38
C ILE A 137 -6.53 22.05 21.81
N LYS A 138 -5.52 21.28 22.21
CA LYS A 138 -4.92 21.36 23.54
C LYS A 138 -4.26 22.71 23.81
N ASP A 139 -3.55 23.25 22.82
CA ASP A 139 -2.83 24.52 22.96
C ASP A 139 -3.72 25.76 22.68
N ASN A 140 -4.94 25.53 22.20
CA ASN A 140 -5.90 26.59 21.95
C ASN A 140 -6.36 27.22 23.27
N LYS A 141 -6.15 28.53 23.47
CA LYS A 141 -6.53 29.21 24.72
C LYS A 141 -8.04 29.16 25.03
N TYR A 142 -8.87 28.92 24.02
CA TYR A 142 -10.30 28.73 24.22
C TYR A 142 -10.57 27.24 24.49
N LEU A 143 -10.85 26.89 25.76
CA LEU A 143 -10.87 25.50 26.23
C LEU A 143 -11.94 24.59 25.61
N GLN A 144 -13.04 25.16 25.10
CA GLN A 144 -14.19 24.39 24.58
C GLN A 144 -14.71 25.00 23.26
N PRO A 145 -13.92 24.97 22.18
CA PRO A 145 -14.33 25.51 20.90
C PRO A 145 -15.54 24.74 20.35
N ILE A 146 -16.36 25.34 19.51
CA ILE A 146 -17.38 24.63 18.74
C ILE A 146 -16.70 23.93 17.56
N PHE A 147 -16.96 22.63 17.39
CA PHE A 147 -16.48 21.88 16.23
C PHE A 147 -17.50 21.81 15.11
N CYS A 148 -17.02 21.97 13.88
CA CYS A 148 -17.75 21.58 12.68
C CYS A 148 -16.88 20.63 11.85
N ILE A 149 -17.19 19.34 11.87
CA ILE A 149 -16.45 18.31 11.14
C ILE A 149 -17.21 17.97 9.87
N ILE A 150 -16.68 18.32 8.70
CA ILE A 150 -17.37 18.21 7.41
C ILE A 150 -16.60 17.23 6.51
N GLY A 151 -17.31 16.35 5.82
CA GLY A 151 -16.70 15.47 4.83
C GLY A 151 -17.71 14.62 4.08
N ASP A 152 -17.21 13.79 3.15
CA ASP A 152 -18.01 12.86 2.35
C ASP A 152 -17.42 11.46 2.46
N ILE A 153 -18.15 10.55 3.13
CA ILE A 153 -17.69 9.18 3.39
C ILE A 153 -17.39 8.41 2.09
N ARG A 154 -18.12 8.69 1.00
CA ARG A 154 -17.99 8.01 -0.30
C ARG A 154 -16.85 8.60 -1.14
N GLN A 155 -16.26 9.72 -0.73
CA GLN A 155 -15.03 10.26 -1.32
C GLN A 155 -13.75 9.81 -0.60
N CYS A 156 -13.82 9.00 0.46
CA CYS A 156 -12.62 8.45 1.11
C CYS A 156 -11.91 7.45 0.18
N ILE A 157 -10.88 7.90 -0.54
CA ILE A 157 -10.11 7.09 -1.51
C ILE A 157 -8.62 7.01 -1.18
N TYR A 158 -8.13 7.80 -0.22
CA TYR A 158 -6.71 7.80 0.19
C TYR A 158 -6.40 6.78 1.29
N THR A 159 -7.18 5.71 1.42
CA THR A 159 -6.98 4.68 2.46
C THR A 159 -5.66 3.91 2.29
N TYR A 160 -5.04 3.97 1.11
CA TYR A 160 -3.71 3.44 0.87
C TYR A 160 -2.62 4.28 1.56
N ASN A 161 -2.87 5.58 1.77
CA ASN A 161 -2.01 6.52 2.50
C ASN A 161 -2.37 6.64 4.00
N GLY A 162 -3.20 5.72 4.52
CA GLY A 162 -3.59 5.71 5.93
C GLY A 162 -4.78 6.63 6.27
N ALA A 163 -5.50 7.16 5.27
CA ALA A 163 -6.73 7.89 5.53
C ALA A 163 -7.80 6.97 6.12
N ASP A 164 -8.54 7.48 7.10
CA ASP A 164 -9.58 6.72 7.80
C ASP A 164 -10.88 7.52 7.94
N LYS A 165 -11.91 7.07 7.22
CA LYS A 165 -13.26 7.65 7.28
C LYS A 165 -13.86 7.70 8.68
N ARG A 166 -13.34 6.92 9.66
CA ARG A 166 -13.77 6.96 11.06
C ARG A 166 -13.50 8.31 11.72
N TYR A 167 -12.54 9.09 11.25
CA TYR A 167 -12.36 10.46 11.76
C TYR A 167 -13.53 11.38 11.42
N LEU A 168 -14.27 11.10 10.34
CA LEU A 168 -15.57 11.72 10.07
C LEU A 168 -16.69 10.97 10.80
N THR A 169 -16.85 9.66 10.55
CA THR A 169 -18.01 8.89 11.01
C THR A 169 -18.03 8.59 12.50
N ASN A 170 -16.93 8.80 13.22
CA ASN A 170 -16.79 8.56 14.65
C ASN A 170 -16.17 9.76 15.40
N SER A 171 -16.07 10.93 14.73
CA SER A 171 -15.58 12.21 15.30
C SER A 171 -16.13 12.49 16.70
N CYS A 172 -17.45 12.31 16.87
CA CYS A 172 -18.10 12.55 18.15
C CYS A 172 -17.51 11.73 19.29
N ASN A 173 -17.10 10.48 19.06
CA ASN A 173 -16.56 9.60 20.11
C ASN A 173 -15.07 9.88 20.37
N VAL A 174 -14.29 10.15 19.32
CA VAL A 174 -12.86 10.41 19.46
C VAL A 174 -12.55 11.78 20.05
N LEU A 175 -13.40 12.79 19.81
CA LEU A 175 -13.23 14.15 20.34
C LEU A 175 -14.02 14.42 21.63
N LYS A 176 -14.94 13.54 22.06
CA LYS A 176 -15.74 13.70 23.30
C LYS A 176 -14.90 13.85 24.56
N GLN A 177 -13.71 13.25 24.56
CA GLN A 177 -12.82 13.31 25.72
C GLN A 177 -12.28 14.74 25.91
N ILE A 178 -12.00 15.42 24.81
CA ILE A 178 -11.41 16.75 24.75
C ILE A 178 -12.49 17.84 24.82
N ASN A 179 -13.67 17.59 24.23
CA ASN A 179 -14.76 18.56 24.17
C ASN A 179 -16.08 17.98 24.68
N LYS A 180 -16.66 18.65 25.68
CA LYS A 180 -17.85 18.18 26.42
C LYS A 180 -19.17 18.71 25.86
N LYS A 181 -19.14 19.57 24.85
CA LYS A 181 -20.36 20.08 24.21
C LYS A 181 -21.13 18.95 23.51
N PRO A 182 -22.48 19.03 23.44
CA PRO A 182 -23.28 18.00 22.80
C PRO A 182 -22.96 17.93 21.30
N TRP A 183 -23.11 16.75 20.71
CA TRP A 183 -22.80 16.50 19.30
C TRP A 183 -24.08 16.20 18.52
N ILE A 184 -24.17 16.72 17.31
CA ILE A 184 -25.25 16.42 16.36
C ILE A 184 -24.68 16.06 15.00
N ARG A 185 -25.37 15.15 14.29
CA ARG A 185 -25.04 14.78 12.92
C ARG A 185 -26.09 15.33 11.98
N LEU A 186 -25.66 16.00 10.93
CA LEU A 186 -26.54 16.62 9.94
C LEU A 186 -26.11 16.22 8.52
N PRO A 187 -27.04 15.96 7.61
CA PRO A 187 -26.71 15.70 6.22
C PRO A 187 -26.47 17.00 5.45
N LEU A 188 -25.73 16.89 4.35
CA LEU A 188 -25.68 17.89 3.29
C LEU A 188 -25.85 17.16 1.95
N SER A 189 -27.11 16.90 1.58
CA SER A 189 -27.52 15.95 0.54
C SER A 189 -27.74 16.58 -0.83
N THR A 190 -27.87 17.91 -0.90
CA THR A 190 -28.11 18.62 -2.17
C THR A 190 -26.81 18.95 -2.88
N SER A 191 -26.55 18.33 -4.03
CA SER A 191 -25.47 18.66 -4.95
C SER A 191 -25.87 19.80 -5.90
N TYR A 192 -25.03 20.82 -5.96
CA TYR A 192 -25.12 21.90 -6.95
C TYR A 192 -24.26 21.61 -8.19
N ARG A 193 -23.45 20.55 -8.13
CA ARG A 193 -22.57 20.11 -9.22
C ARG A 193 -23.27 19.17 -10.18
N LEU A 194 -24.04 18.20 -9.71
CA LEU A 194 -24.58 17.16 -10.58
C LEU A 194 -25.92 17.58 -11.19
N THR A 195 -26.24 17.04 -12.36
CA THR A 195 -27.57 17.15 -12.95
C THR A 195 -28.52 16.13 -12.32
N ASN A 196 -29.82 16.36 -12.46
CA ASN A 196 -30.88 15.47 -12.00
C ASN A 196 -30.69 14.05 -12.56
N GLU A 197 -30.34 13.96 -13.85
CA GLU A 197 -30.17 12.72 -14.59
C GLU A 197 -28.92 11.95 -14.16
N VAL A 198 -27.81 12.66 -13.90
CA VAL A 198 -26.58 12.05 -13.35
C VAL A 198 -26.81 11.56 -11.92
N ALA A 199 -27.47 12.37 -11.07
CA ALA A 199 -27.79 11.98 -9.70
C ALA A 199 -28.76 10.79 -9.66
N GLN A 200 -29.77 10.77 -10.54
CA GLN A 200 -30.71 9.67 -10.66
C GLN A 200 -30.02 8.37 -11.08
N PHE A 201 -29.12 8.44 -12.06
CA PHE A 201 -28.28 7.31 -12.44
C PHE A 201 -27.46 6.79 -11.24
N ILE A 202 -26.77 7.66 -10.51
CA ILE A 202 -25.95 7.26 -9.36
C ILE A 202 -26.82 6.65 -8.25
N ASN A 203 -27.91 7.30 -7.86
CA ASN A 203 -28.78 6.84 -6.77
C ASN A 203 -29.48 5.52 -7.13
N GLU A 204 -30.10 5.43 -8.32
CA GLU A 204 -31.01 4.33 -8.66
C GLU A 204 -30.31 3.14 -9.34
N VAL A 205 -29.31 3.39 -10.19
CA VAL A 205 -28.64 2.33 -10.98
C VAL A 205 -27.40 1.78 -10.27
N VAL A 206 -26.65 2.66 -9.58
CA VAL A 206 -25.33 2.31 -9.04
C VAL A 206 -25.33 2.06 -7.54
N LEU A 207 -25.97 2.94 -6.76
CA LEU A 207 -25.93 2.88 -5.29
C LEU A 207 -27.13 2.18 -4.66
N HIS A 208 -28.28 2.18 -5.33
CA HIS A 208 -29.57 1.72 -4.78
C HIS A 208 -29.99 2.46 -3.52
N GLU A 209 -29.59 3.73 -3.41
CA GLU A 209 -29.86 4.60 -2.28
C GLU A 209 -30.16 6.02 -2.78
N ASP A 210 -31.24 6.63 -2.29
CA ASP A 210 -31.58 8.03 -2.61
C ASP A 210 -30.82 9.00 -1.71
N ILE A 211 -29.54 9.22 -2.01
CA ILE A 211 -28.63 10.03 -1.18
C ILE A 211 -28.28 11.39 -1.79
N ILE A 212 -28.28 11.52 -3.11
CA ILE A 212 -27.93 12.76 -3.80
C ILE A 212 -29.20 13.44 -4.30
N LYS A 213 -29.46 14.64 -3.81
CA LYS A 213 -30.46 15.57 -4.37
C LYS A 213 -29.77 16.57 -5.27
N THR A 214 -30.48 17.12 -6.24
CA THR A 214 -29.93 18.08 -7.21
C THR A 214 -30.95 19.16 -7.52
N CYS A 215 -30.49 20.24 -8.17
CA CYS A 215 -31.29 21.42 -8.47
C CYS A 215 -31.17 21.86 -9.93
N LYS A 216 -30.59 21.04 -10.80
CA LYS A 216 -30.40 21.36 -12.21
C LYS A 216 -30.65 20.15 -13.09
N SER A 217 -31.36 20.34 -14.19
CA SER A 217 -31.53 19.30 -15.21
C SER A 217 -30.43 19.42 -16.26
N GLY A 218 -30.14 18.31 -16.91
CA GLY A 218 -29.21 18.19 -18.03
C GLY A 218 -29.55 16.98 -18.88
N GLU A 219 -28.55 16.43 -19.55
CA GLU A 219 -28.74 15.28 -20.42
C GLU A 219 -28.73 13.96 -19.64
N LYS A 220 -29.42 12.94 -20.18
CA LYS A 220 -29.27 11.56 -19.69
C LYS A 220 -27.80 11.13 -19.77
N VAL A 221 -27.38 10.31 -18.81
CA VAL A 221 -26.06 9.66 -18.86
C VAL A 221 -25.95 8.85 -20.16
N GLU A 222 -24.87 9.03 -20.90
CA GLU A 222 -24.63 8.30 -22.14
C GLU A 222 -23.83 7.04 -21.82
N TYR A 223 -24.49 5.88 -21.88
CA TYR A 223 -23.86 4.58 -21.62
C TYR A 223 -23.54 3.90 -22.95
N VAL A 224 -22.26 3.83 -23.30
CA VAL A 224 -21.78 3.30 -24.57
C VAL A 224 -21.09 1.97 -24.32
N LYS A 225 -21.71 0.88 -24.78
CA LYS A 225 -21.08 -0.43 -24.81
C LYS A 225 -20.42 -0.63 -26.18
N CYS A 226 -19.10 -0.54 -26.24
CA CYS A 226 -18.33 -0.60 -27.49
C CYS A 226 -16.98 -1.31 -27.28
N ASP A 227 -16.28 -1.60 -28.38
CA ASP A 227 -14.87 -1.99 -28.31
C ASP A 227 -14.04 -0.76 -27.91
N THR A 228 -13.51 -0.74 -26.68
CA THR A 228 -12.74 0.40 -26.19
C THR A 228 -11.34 0.51 -26.82
N PHE A 229 -10.90 -0.52 -27.53
CA PHE A 229 -9.63 -0.57 -28.28
C PHE A 229 -9.81 -0.15 -29.75
N SER A 230 -10.98 0.34 -30.14
CA SER A 230 -11.29 0.83 -31.49
C SER A 230 -11.31 2.37 -31.55
N ASP A 231 -11.70 2.92 -32.71
CA ASP A 231 -11.94 4.37 -32.86
C ASP A 231 -13.26 4.84 -32.22
N LYS A 232 -14.11 3.94 -31.70
CA LYS A 232 -15.42 4.29 -31.11
C LYS A 232 -15.34 5.29 -29.96
N PRO A 233 -14.43 5.16 -28.99
CA PRO A 233 -14.22 6.21 -27.98
C PRO A 233 -13.95 7.58 -28.60
N PHE A 234 -13.19 7.66 -29.70
CA PHE A 234 -12.92 8.92 -30.38
C PHE A 234 -14.13 9.45 -31.15
N GLU A 235 -14.96 8.60 -31.74
CA GLU A 235 -16.24 9.03 -32.34
C GLU A 235 -17.16 9.69 -31.30
N VAL A 236 -17.21 9.12 -30.09
CA VAL A 236 -17.99 9.67 -28.97
C VAL A 236 -17.40 11.01 -28.52
N LEU A 237 -16.08 11.08 -28.33
CA LEU A 237 -15.40 12.33 -27.99
C LEU A 237 -15.61 13.42 -29.06
N SER A 238 -15.52 13.05 -30.35
CA SER A 238 -15.72 13.97 -31.46
C SER A 238 -17.12 14.57 -31.47
N LYS A 239 -18.15 13.78 -31.13
CA LYS A 239 -19.53 14.29 -30.97
C LYS A 239 -19.61 15.34 -29.87
N ILE A 240 -18.92 15.15 -28.75
CA ILE A 240 -18.84 16.15 -27.67
C ILE A 240 -18.14 17.41 -28.19
N LEU A 241 -17.00 17.28 -28.87
CA LEU A 241 -16.26 18.42 -29.41
C LEU A 241 -17.06 19.22 -30.45
N MET A 242 -17.86 18.55 -31.29
CA MET A 242 -18.73 19.19 -32.26
C MET A 242 -19.83 20.07 -31.64
N THR A 243 -20.15 19.89 -30.36
CA THR A 243 -21.07 20.79 -29.64
C THR A 243 -20.45 22.14 -29.26
N GLY A 244 -19.14 22.31 -29.46
CA GLY A 244 -18.41 23.53 -29.12
C GLY A 244 -17.90 23.58 -27.67
N VAL A 245 -17.97 22.46 -26.93
CA VAL A 245 -17.34 22.34 -25.60
C VAL A 245 -15.83 22.52 -25.74
N LYS A 246 -15.26 23.38 -24.88
CA LYS A 246 -13.82 23.66 -24.87
C LYS A 246 -13.04 22.44 -24.34
N TYR A 247 -11.78 22.31 -24.74
CA TYR A 247 -10.93 21.21 -24.29
C TYR A 247 -10.72 21.20 -22.77
N ASP A 248 -10.55 22.38 -22.18
CA ASP A 248 -10.39 22.56 -20.74
C ASP A 248 -11.65 22.21 -19.93
N ASP A 249 -12.79 21.98 -20.58
CA ASP A 249 -14.08 21.58 -19.99
C ASP A 249 -14.31 20.06 -20.05
N ILE A 250 -13.32 19.25 -20.45
CA ILE A 250 -13.45 17.80 -20.64
C ILE A 250 -12.45 17.00 -19.79
N PHE A 251 -12.96 16.03 -19.04
CA PHE A 251 -12.18 14.94 -18.45
C PHE A 251 -12.35 13.63 -19.19
N ILE A 252 -11.25 12.90 -19.35
CA ILE A 252 -11.21 11.49 -19.71
C ILE A 252 -10.59 10.74 -18.53
N LEU A 253 -11.39 9.94 -17.83
CA LEU A 253 -10.97 9.30 -16.58
C LEU A 253 -10.90 7.79 -16.72
N SER A 254 -9.88 7.20 -16.10
CA SER A 254 -9.65 5.75 -16.03
C SER A 254 -9.12 5.37 -14.65
N PRO A 255 -9.21 4.10 -14.21
CA PRO A 255 -8.53 3.64 -13.00
C PRO A 255 -7.00 3.85 -13.05
N SER A 256 -6.43 3.71 -14.25
CA SER A 256 -5.00 3.90 -14.56
C SER A 256 -4.86 4.52 -15.96
N ILE A 257 -3.86 5.39 -16.15
CA ILE A 257 -3.55 6.04 -17.43
C ILE A 257 -2.22 5.54 -18.01
N ARG A 258 -1.39 4.86 -17.22
CA ARG A 258 -0.03 4.49 -17.62
C ARG A 258 0.11 3.00 -17.76
N HIS A 259 0.15 2.55 -19.01
CA HIS A 259 0.67 1.25 -19.40
C HIS A 259 1.83 1.49 -20.38
N ASN A 260 2.98 0.84 -20.15
CA ASN A 260 4.13 0.90 -21.05
C ASN A 260 3.88 0.19 -22.40
N ASP A 261 2.68 -0.38 -22.57
CA ASP A 261 2.24 -0.98 -23.82
C ASP A 261 1.24 -0.03 -24.50
N GLU A 262 1.43 0.22 -25.80
CA GLU A 262 0.50 0.93 -26.71
C GLU A 262 -0.91 0.29 -26.78
N LYS A 263 -1.12 -0.80 -26.04
CA LYS A 263 -2.32 -1.62 -26.05
C LYS A 263 -3.41 -1.14 -25.09
N SER A 264 -3.22 -0.12 -24.25
CA SER A 264 -4.32 0.33 -23.37
C SER A 264 -5.32 1.21 -24.13
N PRO A 265 -6.64 1.06 -23.88
CA PRO A 265 -7.67 1.78 -24.63
C PRO A 265 -7.60 3.29 -24.42
N ILE A 266 -7.20 3.74 -23.22
CA ILE A 266 -7.00 5.17 -22.93
C ILE A 266 -5.78 5.77 -23.67
N ASN A 267 -4.67 5.03 -23.80
CA ASN A 267 -3.49 5.48 -24.57
C ASN A 267 -3.80 5.54 -26.06
N LEU A 268 -4.58 4.58 -26.57
CA LEU A 268 -5.03 4.61 -27.95
C LEU A 268 -5.84 5.88 -28.23
N LEU A 269 -6.82 6.21 -27.38
CA LEU A 269 -7.60 7.44 -27.50
C LEU A 269 -6.70 8.69 -27.43
N ALA A 270 -5.74 8.74 -26.50
CA ALA A 270 -4.78 9.84 -26.38
C ALA A 270 -3.95 10.04 -27.67
N ASN A 271 -3.49 8.95 -28.28
CA ASN A 271 -2.76 8.99 -29.55
C ASN A 271 -3.67 9.35 -30.75
N ILE A 272 -4.94 8.93 -30.76
CA ILE A 272 -5.92 9.40 -31.75
C ILE A 272 -6.16 10.91 -31.61
N CYS A 273 -6.31 11.42 -30.38
CA CYS A 273 -6.44 12.86 -30.12
C CYS A 273 -5.22 13.63 -30.67
N THR A 274 -4.02 13.11 -30.40
CA THR A 274 -2.76 13.70 -30.90
C THR A 274 -2.72 13.74 -32.42
N ARG A 275 -3.09 12.65 -33.12
CA ARG A 275 -3.16 12.59 -34.59
C ARG A 275 -4.14 13.60 -35.17
N ASN A 276 -5.22 13.89 -34.43
CA ASN A 276 -6.21 14.91 -34.79
C ASN A 276 -5.84 16.33 -34.29
N LYS A 277 -4.60 16.55 -33.83
CA LYS A 277 -4.08 17.84 -33.34
C LYS A 277 -4.88 18.41 -32.16
N ILE A 278 -5.47 17.55 -31.34
CA ILE A 278 -6.19 17.93 -30.13
C ILE A 278 -5.19 17.96 -28.95
N PRO A 279 -5.01 19.10 -28.27
CA PRO A 279 -4.13 19.19 -27.11
C PRO A 279 -4.68 18.39 -25.91
N ILE A 280 -3.82 17.59 -25.28
CA ILE A 280 -4.17 16.75 -24.14
C ILE A 280 -3.18 16.93 -22.98
N PHE A 281 -3.65 16.70 -21.76
CA PHE A 281 -2.84 16.64 -20.56
C PHE A 281 -2.87 15.24 -19.96
N ILE A 282 -1.69 14.67 -19.70
CA ILE A 282 -1.51 13.41 -18.98
C ILE A 282 -0.48 13.64 -17.84
N PRO A 283 -0.85 13.41 -16.57
CA PRO A 283 0.06 13.53 -15.42
C PRO A 283 1.31 12.63 -15.52
N ARG A 284 2.42 13.05 -14.90
CA ARG A 284 3.70 12.29 -14.86
C ARG A 284 3.65 11.06 -13.97
N SER A 285 2.76 11.04 -13.00
CA SER A 285 2.47 9.89 -12.14
C SER A 285 1.06 10.01 -11.60
N ASP A 286 0.47 8.89 -11.14
CA ASP A 286 -0.87 8.89 -10.53
C ASP A 286 -0.94 9.71 -9.23
N ASP A 287 0.23 9.99 -8.62
CA ASP A 287 0.39 10.74 -7.37
C ASP A 287 0.71 12.23 -7.58
N GLU A 288 1.03 12.65 -8.80
CA GLU A 288 1.45 14.01 -9.05
C GLU A 288 0.31 14.99 -8.75
N LYS A 289 0.65 16.06 -8.01
CA LYS A 289 -0.27 17.17 -7.81
C LYS A 289 -0.46 17.87 -9.15
N VAL A 290 -1.71 17.90 -9.60
CA VAL A 290 -2.09 18.50 -10.87
C VAL A 290 -2.00 20.01 -10.76
N ASP A 291 -1.19 20.60 -11.64
CA ASP A 291 -1.04 22.05 -11.74
C ASP A 291 -2.06 22.63 -12.71
N ASP A 292 -2.82 23.63 -12.26
CA ASP A 292 -3.92 24.23 -13.02
C ASP A 292 -3.45 24.89 -14.31
N GLU A 293 -2.22 25.44 -14.35
CA GLU A 293 -1.65 26.05 -15.55
C GLU A 293 -1.46 25.05 -16.69
N GLN A 294 -1.19 23.77 -16.37
CA GLN A 294 -0.99 22.72 -17.38
C GLN A 294 -2.29 22.19 -17.97
N LEU A 295 -3.42 22.44 -17.30
CA LEU A 295 -4.76 22.03 -17.75
C LEU A 295 -5.38 22.99 -18.77
N ILE A 296 -4.87 24.22 -18.84
CA ILE A 296 -5.42 25.28 -19.70
C ILE A 296 -5.32 24.84 -21.17
N GLY A 297 -6.45 24.91 -21.87
CA GLY A 297 -6.54 24.62 -23.31
C GLY A 297 -6.41 23.14 -23.70
N LYS A 298 -6.48 22.20 -22.75
CA LYS A 298 -6.25 20.77 -23.00
C LYS A 298 -7.33 19.86 -22.44
N ILE A 299 -7.60 18.76 -23.15
CA ILE A 299 -8.41 17.66 -22.63
C ILE A 299 -7.60 16.91 -21.59
N SER A 300 -8.16 16.75 -20.40
CA SER A 300 -7.41 16.22 -19.25
C SER A 300 -7.67 14.72 -19.07
N PHE A 301 -6.66 13.91 -19.32
CA PHE A 301 -6.63 12.47 -19.08
C PHE A 301 -6.10 12.22 -17.67
N MET A 302 -6.91 11.65 -16.78
CA MET A 302 -6.59 11.57 -15.35
C MET A 302 -7.07 10.26 -14.71
N THR A 303 -6.46 9.86 -13.59
CA THR A 303 -7.01 8.74 -12.82
C THR A 303 -8.22 9.20 -12.01
N PHE A 304 -9.03 8.24 -11.55
CA PHE A 304 -10.13 8.53 -10.61
C PHE A 304 -9.63 9.25 -9.34
N HIS A 305 -8.43 8.91 -8.87
CA HIS A 305 -7.82 9.51 -7.68
C HIS A 305 -7.38 10.95 -7.91
N GLN A 306 -6.76 11.24 -9.05
CA GLN A 306 -6.29 12.59 -9.40
C GLN A 306 -7.43 13.55 -9.69
N ALA A 307 -8.56 13.05 -10.21
CA ALA A 307 -9.73 13.88 -10.49
C ALA A 307 -10.44 14.34 -9.20
N LYS A 308 -10.12 13.77 -8.03
CA LYS A 308 -10.74 14.16 -6.76
C LYS A 308 -10.47 15.63 -6.45
N GLY A 309 -11.53 16.35 -6.11
CA GLY A 309 -11.49 17.80 -5.87
C GLY A 309 -11.57 18.64 -7.14
N LEU A 310 -11.53 18.04 -8.33
CA LEU A 310 -11.75 18.71 -9.60
C LEU A 310 -13.17 18.45 -10.14
N GLU A 311 -13.55 19.23 -11.14
CA GLU A 311 -14.80 19.09 -11.89
C GLU A 311 -14.66 19.69 -13.30
N ARG A 312 -15.47 19.17 -14.24
CA ARG A 312 -15.52 19.56 -15.66
C ARG A 312 -16.94 19.41 -16.20
N LYS A 313 -17.27 20.14 -17.27
CA LYS A 313 -18.58 20.03 -17.93
C LYS A 313 -18.86 18.63 -18.42
N CYS A 314 -17.91 18.05 -19.14
CA CYS A 314 -18.04 16.72 -19.69
C CYS A 314 -17.02 15.78 -19.05
N VAL A 315 -17.47 14.59 -18.65
CA VAL A 315 -16.60 13.52 -18.14
C VAL A 315 -16.88 12.24 -18.89
N MET A 316 -15.83 11.62 -19.40
CA MET A 316 -15.85 10.33 -20.08
C MET A 316 -15.10 9.29 -19.24
N LEU A 317 -15.80 8.24 -18.81
CA LEU A 317 -15.26 7.21 -17.91
C LEU A 317 -14.93 5.93 -18.68
N PHE A 318 -13.68 5.47 -18.56
CA PHE A 318 -13.23 4.16 -19.01
C PHE A 318 -13.32 3.11 -17.88
N CYS A 319 -13.31 1.84 -18.26
CA CYS A 319 -13.32 0.69 -17.36
C CYS A 319 -14.49 0.71 -16.36
N PHE A 320 -15.68 1.07 -16.82
CA PHE A 320 -16.90 0.99 -16.02
C PHE A 320 -17.57 -0.39 -16.18
N ASP A 321 -16.82 -1.43 -15.84
CA ASP A 321 -17.23 -2.83 -15.97
C ASP A 321 -16.41 -3.74 -15.05
N ASN A 322 -16.75 -5.02 -14.99
CA ASN A 322 -16.13 -5.96 -14.03
C ASN A 322 -14.61 -6.11 -14.19
N ALA A 323 -14.01 -5.75 -15.35
CA ALA A 323 -12.55 -5.77 -15.49
C ALA A 323 -11.87 -4.80 -14.51
N TYR A 324 -12.57 -3.79 -13.99
CA TYR A 324 -12.05 -2.95 -12.92
C TYR A 324 -11.63 -3.75 -11.68
N PHE A 325 -12.43 -4.74 -11.27
CA PHE A 325 -12.12 -5.60 -10.13
C PHE A 325 -11.07 -6.65 -10.47
N GLU A 326 -11.00 -7.08 -11.72
CA GLU A 326 -9.99 -8.05 -12.18
C GLU A 326 -8.61 -7.42 -12.31
N LEU A 327 -8.52 -6.15 -12.71
CA LEU A 327 -7.25 -5.49 -13.02
C LEU A 327 -6.75 -4.57 -11.90
N TYR A 328 -7.64 -3.86 -11.20
CA TYR A 328 -7.24 -2.75 -10.31
C TYR A 328 -7.63 -2.96 -8.84
N ASN A 329 -8.90 -3.31 -8.54
CA ASN A 329 -9.41 -3.35 -7.16
C ASN A 329 -9.81 -4.77 -6.71
N LYS A 330 -8.88 -5.72 -6.86
CA LYS A 330 -9.08 -7.17 -6.64
C LYS A 330 -9.63 -7.56 -5.26
N GLU A 331 -9.43 -6.72 -4.26
CA GLU A 331 -9.72 -7.05 -2.85
C GLU A 331 -11.08 -6.53 -2.36
N ASP A 332 -11.71 -5.63 -3.10
CA ASP A 332 -12.99 -5.04 -2.67
C ASP A 332 -14.16 -6.00 -2.89
N LYS A 333 -15.33 -5.61 -2.39
CA LYS A 333 -16.55 -6.39 -2.58
C LYS A 333 -17.17 -6.06 -3.94
N LEU A 334 -17.55 -7.10 -4.68
CA LEU A 334 -18.14 -6.98 -6.02
C LEU A 334 -19.60 -6.49 -5.99
N ASP A 335 -20.24 -6.53 -4.83
CA ASP A 335 -21.67 -6.26 -4.62
C ASP A 335 -22.00 -4.78 -4.34
N ARG A 336 -20.99 -3.91 -4.32
CA ARG A 336 -21.19 -2.48 -4.00
C ARG A 336 -20.26 -1.59 -4.81
N CYS A 337 -20.72 -0.37 -5.10
CA CYS A 337 -19.91 0.63 -5.77
C CYS A 337 -18.69 1.05 -4.93
N PRO A 338 -17.46 0.89 -5.46
CA PRO A 338 -16.24 1.41 -4.86
C PRO A 338 -16.19 2.95 -4.84
N ASN A 339 -15.61 3.52 -3.78
CA ASN A 339 -15.44 4.97 -3.64
C ASN A 339 -14.72 5.65 -4.82
N PRO A 340 -13.67 5.07 -5.45
CA PRO A 340 -13.04 5.67 -6.64
C PRO A 340 -14.01 5.85 -7.82
N ILE A 341 -14.91 4.88 -8.04
CA ILE A 341 -15.92 4.96 -9.10
C ILE A 341 -16.94 6.04 -8.77
N TYR A 342 -17.40 6.13 -7.51
CA TYR A 342 -18.24 7.24 -7.03
C TYR A 342 -17.59 8.61 -7.27
N VAL A 343 -16.31 8.74 -6.95
CA VAL A 343 -15.55 9.98 -7.19
C VAL A 343 -15.56 10.31 -8.68
N ALA A 344 -15.25 9.35 -9.56
CA ALA A 344 -15.17 9.56 -11.00
C ALA A 344 -16.50 10.03 -11.62
N MET A 345 -17.61 9.36 -11.28
CA MET A 345 -18.95 9.75 -11.77
C MET A 345 -19.39 11.13 -11.29
N THR A 346 -18.93 11.55 -10.11
CA THR A 346 -19.32 12.83 -9.50
C THR A 346 -18.44 14.02 -9.91
N ARG A 347 -17.63 13.87 -10.97
CA ARG A 347 -16.79 14.96 -11.51
C ARG A 347 -17.51 15.77 -12.59
N ALA A 348 -18.57 15.25 -13.20
CA ALA A 348 -19.30 15.89 -14.29
C ALA A 348 -20.24 16.98 -13.78
N THR A 349 -20.22 18.15 -14.41
CA THR A 349 -21.19 19.22 -14.12
C THR A 349 -22.35 19.26 -15.10
N GLU A 350 -22.20 18.72 -16.31
CA GLU A 350 -23.23 18.79 -17.36
C GLU A 350 -23.48 17.43 -18.02
N LYS A 351 -22.44 16.77 -18.52
CA LYS A 351 -22.55 15.50 -19.27
C LYS A 351 -21.62 14.42 -18.71
N LEU A 352 -22.19 13.25 -18.45
CA LEU A 352 -21.46 12.04 -18.07
C LEU A 352 -21.60 11.00 -19.18
N VAL A 353 -20.45 10.56 -19.69
CA VAL A 353 -20.33 9.48 -20.67
C VAL A 353 -19.62 8.30 -20.01
N ILE A 354 -20.20 7.12 -20.12
CA ILE A 354 -19.67 5.87 -19.58
C ILE A 354 -19.32 4.96 -20.76
N LEU A 355 -18.05 4.55 -20.81
CA LEU A 355 -17.58 3.52 -21.73
C LEU A 355 -17.50 2.19 -21.00
N HIS A 356 -18.31 1.25 -21.49
CA HIS A 356 -18.28 -0.15 -21.10
C HIS A 356 -17.65 -0.94 -22.23
N ASP A 357 -16.55 -1.64 -21.94
CA ASP A 357 -15.96 -2.53 -22.93
C ASP A 357 -16.92 -3.69 -23.25
N ASN A 358 -17.15 -3.92 -24.55
CA ASN A 358 -18.13 -4.89 -25.00
C ASN A 358 -17.76 -6.34 -24.65
N GLN A 359 -16.49 -6.64 -24.37
CA GLN A 359 -15.99 -7.95 -23.95
C GLN A 359 -16.24 -8.23 -22.46
N ASN A 360 -16.41 -7.18 -21.65
CA ASN A 360 -16.55 -7.32 -20.21
C ASN A 360 -18.01 -7.39 -19.76
N THR A 361 -18.25 -8.02 -18.61
CA THR A 361 -19.57 -8.00 -17.98
C THR A 361 -19.79 -6.69 -17.22
N PRO A 362 -21.03 -6.14 -17.17
CA PRO A 362 -21.32 -4.99 -16.31
C PRO A 362 -21.03 -5.31 -14.85
N PHE A 363 -20.76 -4.28 -14.05
CA PHE A 363 -20.63 -4.44 -12.59
C PHE A 363 -21.83 -5.18 -11.98
N ASN A 364 -21.55 -6.07 -11.02
CA ASN A 364 -22.59 -6.90 -10.38
C ASN A 364 -23.63 -6.06 -9.61
N PHE A 365 -23.26 -4.87 -9.15
CA PHE A 365 -24.15 -3.95 -8.45
C PHE A 365 -24.99 -3.05 -9.38
N ILE A 366 -24.89 -3.19 -10.71
CA ILE A 366 -25.67 -2.36 -11.63
C ILE A 366 -27.09 -2.91 -11.81
N ASP A 367 -28.09 -2.06 -11.59
CA ASP A 367 -29.47 -2.36 -11.96
C ASP A 367 -29.64 -2.29 -13.49
N LYS A 368 -29.71 -3.46 -14.14
CA LYS A 368 -29.82 -3.53 -15.60
C LYS A 368 -31.12 -2.92 -16.12
N GLU A 369 -32.25 -3.11 -15.43
CA GLU A 369 -33.54 -2.59 -15.90
C GLU A 369 -33.55 -1.06 -15.84
N LYS A 370 -33.10 -0.50 -14.72
CA LYS A 370 -33.02 0.95 -14.56
C LYS A 370 -31.95 1.57 -15.46
N LEU A 371 -30.85 0.87 -15.71
CA LEU A 371 -29.81 1.33 -16.64
C LEU A 371 -30.40 1.68 -18.01
N TYR A 372 -31.15 0.76 -18.64
CA TYR A 372 -31.74 1.00 -19.96
C TYR A 372 -32.80 2.11 -19.95
N LYS A 373 -33.51 2.31 -18.82
CA LYS A 373 -34.54 3.34 -18.68
C LYS A 373 -33.94 4.75 -18.50
N LEU A 374 -32.88 4.86 -17.70
CA LEU A 374 -32.33 6.12 -17.21
C LEU A 374 -31.15 6.64 -18.05
N THR A 375 -30.57 5.82 -18.90
CA THR A 375 -29.42 6.19 -19.76
C THR A 375 -29.79 6.17 -21.24
N SER A 376 -29.04 6.90 -22.06
CA SER A 376 -29.06 6.67 -23.52
C SER A 376 -28.06 5.57 -23.85
N VAL A 377 -28.56 4.34 -24.03
CA VAL A 377 -27.70 3.18 -24.31
C VAL A 377 -27.39 3.08 -25.80
N LYS A 378 -26.11 2.95 -26.14
CA LYS A 378 -25.64 2.57 -27.48
C LYS A 378 -24.92 1.23 -27.36
N LEU A 379 -25.42 0.22 -28.08
CA LEU A 379 -24.86 -1.13 -28.11
C LEU A 379 -24.25 -1.38 -29.48
N ASP A 380 -22.94 -1.62 -29.54
CA ASP A 380 -22.29 -2.19 -30.73
C ASP A 380 -22.19 -3.72 -30.60
N ASN A 381 -22.44 -4.43 -31.70
CA ASN A 381 -22.38 -5.89 -31.78
C ASN A 381 -20.93 -6.44 -31.77
N ILE A 382 -20.78 -7.66 -31.26
CA ILE A 382 -19.53 -8.28 -30.78
C ILE A 382 -18.78 -9.05 -31.89
N ASN A 383 -17.44 -9.08 -31.80
CA ASN A 383 -16.61 -10.25 -32.15
C ASN A 383 -15.74 -10.63 -30.93
N ASN A 384 -15.62 -11.93 -30.67
CA ASN A 384 -14.90 -12.51 -29.53
C ASN A 384 -13.37 -12.49 -29.72
N ILE A 385 -12.62 -12.22 -28.66
CA ILE A 385 -11.19 -12.52 -28.56
C ILE A 385 -10.91 -13.14 -27.18
N ASP A 386 -10.05 -14.17 -27.18
CA ASP A 386 -9.64 -14.96 -26.02
C ASP A 386 -8.89 -14.16 -24.93
N SER A 387 -9.12 -14.58 -23.69
CA SER A 387 -8.41 -14.15 -22.49
C SER A 387 -6.91 -14.47 -22.56
N ARG A 388 -6.06 -13.48 -22.27
CA ARG A 388 -4.62 -13.69 -22.07
C ARG A 388 -4.31 -13.87 -20.58
N ASP A 389 -3.83 -15.05 -20.23
CA ASP A 389 -3.10 -15.28 -18.98
C ASP A 389 -1.63 -14.91 -19.20
N ASP A 390 -1.25 -13.68 -18.82
CA ASP A 390 0.14 -13.26 -18.73
C ASP A 390 0.52 -13.07 -17.25
N CYS A 391 1.72 -13.51 -16.88
CA CYS A 391 2.29 -13.25 -15.55
C CYS A 391 2.33 -11.72 -15.30
N PRO A 392 1.69 -11.21 -14.22
CA PRO A 392 1.59 -9.77 -13.99
C PRO A 392 2.98 -9.13 -13.85
N LYS A 393 3.16 -7.96 -14.46
CA LYS A 393 4.44 -7.22 -14.53
C LYS A 393 4.37 -5.96 -13.68
N ILE A 394 5.43 -5.67 -12.92
CA ILE A 394 5.59 -4.39 -12.20
C ILE A 394 6.99 -3.83 -12.42
N SER A 395 7.10 -2.53 -12.73
CA SER A 395 8.40 -1.85 -12.76
C SER A 395 8.86 -1.50 -11.34
N VAL A 396 10.17 -1.40 -11.13
CA VAL A 396 10.73 -0.93 -9.84
C VAL A 396 10.16 0.43 -9.44
N THR A 397 10.03 1.35 -10.39
CA THR A 397 9.41 2.66 -10.16
C THR A 397 7.98 2.52 -9.63
N SER A 398 7.15 1.63 -10.21
CA SER A 398 5.78 1.38 -9.74
C SER A 398 5.72 0.69 -8.38
N LEU A 399 6.70 -0.17 -8.07
CA LEU A 399 6.84 -0.80 -6.75
C LEU A 399 7.13 0.23 -5.65
N CYS A 400 7.90 1.28 -5.96
CA CYS A 400 8.32 2.30 -5.01
C CYS A 400 7.32 3.48 -4.85
N ARG A 401 6.28 3.57 -5.69
CA ARG A 401 5.21 4.60 -5.60
C ARG A 401 4.20 4.28 -4.49
N HIS A 402 3.37 5.24 -4.06
CA HIS A 402 2.26 5.02 -3.11
C HIS A 402 2.65 4.32 -1.78
N LEU A 403 3.90 4.45 -1.32
CA LEU A 403 4.33 3.90 -0.04
C LEU A 403 3.86 4.82 1.09
N ASP A 404 3.16 4.26 2.09
CA ASP A 404 2.79 5.04 3.26
C ASP A 404 4.04 5.37 4.11
N HIS A 405 3.92 6.40 4.94
CA HIS A 405 5.02 6.85 5.79
C HIS A 405 5.62 5.71 6.65
N LYS A 406 4.78 4.81 7.16
CA LYS A 406 5.22 3.66 7.97
C LYS A 406 6.10 2.70 7.16
N THR A 407 5.73 2.44 5.91
CA THR A 407 6.45 1.59 4.98
C THR A 407 7.77 2.24 4.57
N ILE A 408 7.76 3.54 4.24
CA ILE A 408 8.97 4.31 3.93
C ILE A 408 9.93 4.28 5.11
N THR A 409 9.45 4.60 6.32
CA THR A 409 10.27 4.59 7.55
C THR A 409 10.90 3.21 7.79
N LYS A 410 10.10 2.14 7.65
CA LYS A 410 10.59 0.77 7.83
C LYS A 410 11.61 0.38 6.77
N ALA A 411 11.39 0.74 5.50
CA ALA A 411 12.34 0.48 4.42
C ALA A 411 13.64 1.27 4.63
N MET A 412 13.54 2.56 4.93
CA MET A 412 14.69 3.44 5.18
C MET A 412 15.51 3.01 6.40
N SER A 413 14.89 2.42 7.44
CA SER A 413 15.61 1.87 8.59
C SER A 413 16.57 0.72 8.24
N LEU A 414 16.41 0.10 7.07
CA LEU A 414 17.27 -0.97 6.56
C LEU A 414 18.38 -0.44 5.64
N ILE A 415 18.24 0.78 5.11
CA ILE A 415 19.15 1.35 4.10
C ILE A 415 20.28 2.11 4.81
N LYS A 416 21.53 1.64 4.63
CA LYS A 416 22.72 2.42 5.02
C LYS A 416 23.17 3.25 3.81
N LYS A 417 23.22 4.57 3.98
CA LYS A 417 23.65 5.53 2.94
C LYS A 417 24.90 6.29 3.37
N GLU A 418 25.83 6.46 2.44
CA GLU A 418 27.08 7.20 2.63
C GLU A 418 27.17 8.28 1.55
N LYS A 419 27.32 9.56 1.93
CA LYS A 419 27.51 10.67 0.98
C LYS A 419 28.98 10.69 0.57
N LEU A 420 29.26 10.60 -0.73
CA LEU A 420 30.62 10.47 -1.26
C LEU A 420 31.27 11.79 -1.67
N ASN A 421 30.49 12.86 -1.83
CA ASN A 421 30.99 14.14 -2.29
C ASN A 421 30.31 15.34 -1.60
N THR A 422 30.95 16.51 -1.74
CA THR A 422 30.42 17.77 -1.23
C THR A 422 29.42 18.36 -2.22
N GLU A 423 28.29 18.83 -1.70
CA GLU A 423 27.28 19.49 -2.52
C GLU A 423 27.84 20.81 -3.06
N VAL A 424 27.56 21.08 -4.33
CA VAL A 424 27.91 22.35 -4.98
C VAL A 424 26.65 23.14 -5.28
N LYS A 425 26.82 24.42 -5.67
CA LYS A 425 25.70 25.27 -6.04
C LYS A 425 24.83 24.58 -7.10
N MET A 426 23.56 24.39 -6.76
CA MET A 426 22.57 23.75 -7.63
C MET A 426 22.37 24.58 -8.90
N VAL A 427 22.35 23.90 -10.05
CA VAL A 427 21.95 24.52 -11.32
C VAL A 427 20.44 24.40 -11.46
N LYS A 428 19.77 25.53 -11.65
CA LYS A 428 18.32 25.58 -11.88
C LYS A 428 18.03 25.66 -13.36
N VAL A 429 17.32 24.67 -13.87
CA VAL A 429 16.87 24.58 -15.26
C VAL A 429 15.38 24.90 -15.31
N MET A 430 14.89 25.41 -16.45
CA MET A 430 13.46 25.60 -16.64
C MET A 430 12.75 24.25 -16.64
N ASP A 431 11.68 24.12 -15.85
CA ASP A 431 10.90 22.88 -15.72
C ASP A 431 9.67 22.86 -16.65
N ARG A 432 9.46 23.95 -17.41
CA ARG A 432 8.28 24.19 -18.26
C ARG A 432 8.64 24.90 -19.56
N VAL A 433 7.84 24.64 -20.59
CA VAL A 433 7.85 25.36 -21.87
C VAL A 433 6.45 25.78 -22.26
N LYS A 434 6.34 26.94 -22.90
CA LYS A 434 5.09 27.40 -23.52
C LYS A 434 5.03 26.98 -24.97
N ASN A 435 3.81 26.72 -25.43
CA ASN A 435 3.46 26.65 -26.84
C ASN A 435 2.56 27.84 -27.14
N GLU A 436 3.13 28.89 -27.73
CA GLU A 436 2.40 30.14 -28.01
C GLU A 436 1.24 29.92 -29.00
N ASP A 437 1.39 29.00 -29.96
CA ASP A 437 0.36 28.72 -30.97
C ASP A 437 -0.90 28.07 -30.36
N LEU A 438 -0.72 27.26 -29.32
CA LEU A 438 -1.83 26.59 -28.62
C LEU A 438 -2.25 27.31 -27.34
N GLY A 439 -1.46 28.26 -26.85
CA GLY A 439 -1.64 28.88 -25.53
C GLY A 439 -1.47 27.89 -24.36
N THR A 440 -0.70 26.81 -24.56
CA THR A 440 -0.55 25.71 -23.58
C THR A 440 0.84 25.67 -22.95
N ILE A 441 0.97 25.05 -21.78
CA ILE A 441 2.25 24.85 -21.08
C ILE A 441 2.54 23.35 -20.92
N GLU A 442 3.74 22.90 -21.29
CA GLU A 442 4.24 21.55 -21.04
C GLU A 442 5.31 21.54 -19.97
N ALA A 443 5.24 20.58 -19.06
CA ALA A 443 6.28 20.38 -18.06
C ALA A 443 7.37 19.44 -18.63
N VAL A 444 8.65 19.80 -18.55
CA VAL A 444 9.76 19.17 -19.29
C VAL A 444 10.86 18.55 -18.42
N SER A 445 10.70 18.52 -17.09
CA SER A 445 11.71 17.96 -16.18
C SER A 445 11.97 16.46 -16.36
N ASP A 446 10.96 15.68 -16.75
CA ASP A 446 11.09 14.27 -17.10
C ASP A 446 11.90 14.05 -18.39
N ILE A 447 11.67 14.89 -19.40
CA ILE A 447 12.48 14.90 -20.64
C ILE A 447 13.91 15.34 -20.34
N THR A 448 14.10 16.29 -19.42
CA THR A 448 15.42 16.74 -18.96
C THR A 448 16.22 15.58 -18.34
N GLY A 449 15.55 14.70 -17.59
CA GLY A 449 16.15 13.49 -17.04
C GLY A 449 16.67 12.51 -18.09
N ILE A 450 16.13 12.54 -19.32
CA ILE A 450 16.60 11.73 -20.46
C ILE A 450 17.67 12.48 -21.26
N ALA A 451 17.46 13.78 -21.50
CA ALA A 451 18.34 14.61 -22.31
C ALA A 451 19.76 14.72 -21.75
N VAL A 452 19.91 14.86 -20.43
CA VAL A 452 21.22 15.05 -19.79
C VAL A 452 22.11 13.80 -19.91
N PRO A 453 21.66 12.58 -19.51
CA PRO A 453 22.43 11.35 -19.73
C PRO A 453 22.71 11.08 -21.21
N LEU A 454 21.73 11.32 -22.10
CA LEU A 454 21.90 11.13 -23.54
C LEU A 454 23.00 12.03 -24.11
N TYR A 455 23.03 13.31 -23.71
CA TYR A 455 24.08 14.25 -24.13
C TYR A 455 25.46 13.82 -23.62
N PHE A 456 25.54 13.42 -22.35
CA PHE A 456 26.78 12.90 -21.78
C PHE A 456 27.31 11.70 -22.56
N GLN A 457 26.47 10.72 -22.88
CA GLN A 457 26.85 9.58 -23.71
C GLN A 457 27.39 10.01 -25.08
N LEU A 458 26.70 10.93 -25.77
CA LEU A 458 27.16 11.45 -27.07
C LEU A 458 28.54 12.12 -26.98
N THR A 459 28.78 12.87 -25.91
CA THR A 459 30.09 13.53 -25.71
C THR A 459 31.22 12.53 -25.48
N GLN A 460 30.95 11.41 -24.78
CA GLN A 460 31.93 10.32 -24.61
C GLN A 460 32.26 9.62 -25.94
N GLU A 461 31.30 9.54 -26.87
CA GLU A 461 31.49 9.03 -28.23
C GLU A 461 32.17 10.04 -29.17
N GLY A 462 32.59 11.20 -28.66
CA GLY A 462 33.20 12.27 -29.46
C GLY A 462 32.23 12.99 -30.39
N LYS A 463 30.91 12.84 -30.16
CA LYS A 463 29.86 13.48 -30.96
C LYS A 463 29.44 14.79 -30.31
N THR A 464 29.26 15.81 -31.14
CA THR A 464 28.62 17.07 -30.74
C THR A 464 27.16 17.04 -31.17
N ALA A 465 26.27 17.58 -30.32
CA ALA A 465 24.85 17.67 -30.61
C ALA A 465 24.39 19.11 -30.44
N ASP A 466 23.66 19.63 -31.43
CA ASP A 466 22.88 20.85 -31.27
C ASP A 466 21.86 20.64 -30.14
N ILE A 467 21.81 21.57 -29.17
CA ILE A 467 20.97 21.44 -27.98
C ILE A 467 19.48 21.29 -28.32
N LYS A 468 18.98 22.01 -29.34
CA LYS A 468 17.58 21.90 -29.76
C LYS A 468 17.30 20.51 -30.33
N LYS A 469 18.25 20.00 -31.13
CA LYS A 469 18.17 18.63 -31.67
C LYS A 469 18.22 17.58 -30.58
N LEU A 470 19.08 17.73 -29.58
CA LEU A 470 19.15 16.84 -28.41
C LEU A 470 17.81 16.80 -27.66
N LEU A 471 17.26 17.96 -27.30
CA LEU A 471 16.00 18.05 -26.57
C LEU A 471 14.82 17.47 -27.38
N LYS A 472 14.84 17.63 -28.70
CA LYS A 472 13.88 16.99 -29.60
C LYS A 472 14.01 15.46 -29.58
N VAL A 473 15.22 14.92 -29.70
CA VAL A 473 15.47 13.46 -29.63
C VAL A 473 15.06 12.91 -28.27
N ALA A 474 15.39 13.58 -27.17
CA ALA A 474 14.97 13.18 -25.83
C ALA A 474 13.44 13.19 -25.67
N THR A 475 12.74 14.12 -26.33
CA THR A 475 11.27 14.14 -26.36
C THR A 475 10.72 12.96 -27.17
N GLU A 476 11.35 12.61 -28.28
CA GLU A 476 10.96 11.45 -29.09
C GLU A 476 11.16 10.13 -28.34
N GLU A 477 12.28 9.97 -27.63
CA GLU A 477 12.55 8.80 -26.77
C GLU A 477 11.54 8.74 -25.61
N TYR A 478 11.26 9.86 -24.93
CA TYR A 478 10.21 9.90 -23.90
C TYR A 478 8.86 9.39 -24.43
N CYS A 479 8.44 9.87 -25.61
CA CYS A 479 7.17 9.48 -26.20
C CYS A 479 7.14 7.99 -26.55
N LYS A 480 8.23 7.47 -27.11
CA LYS A 480 8.40 6.06 -27.47
C LYS A 480 8.36 5.15 -26.24
N GLU A 481 9.01 5.53 -25.16
CA GLU A 481 9.02 4.77 -23.91
C GLU A 481 7.65 4.70 -23.22
N ASN A 482 6.87 5.77 -23.34
CA ASN A 482 5.55 5.87 -22.71
C ASN A 482 4.40 5.44 -23.66
N GLY A 483 4.68 5.17 -24.94
CA GLY A 483 3.68 4.86 -25.96
C GLY A 483 2.69 6.00 -26.22
N LEU A 484 3.13 7.25 -26.04
CA LEU A 484 2.27 8.45 -26.06
C LEU A 484 2.94 9.59 -26.82
N ASP A 485 2.34 10.04 -27.92
CA ASP A 485 2.96 10.96 -28.86
C ASP A 485 2.65 12.45 -28.64
N TYR A 486 1.75 12.79 -27.71
CA TYR A 486 1.20 14.15 -27.55
C TYR A 486 2.26 15.25 -27.40
N ARG A 487 3.38 14.95 -26.74
CA ARG A 487 4.47 15.93 -26.54
C ARG A 487 5.22 16.29 -27.82
N LYS A 488 5.28 15.40 -28.81
CA LYS A 488 5.88 15.71 -30.13
C LYS A 488 5.15 16.85 -30.84
N PHE A 489 3.83 16.95 -30.61
CA PHE A 489 2.97 17.99 -31.17
C PHE A 489 2.90 19.23 -30.27
N GLN A 490 2.84 19.03 -28.95
CA GLN A 490 2.64 20.11 -27.98
C GLN A 490 3.91 20.88 -27.60
N ILE A 491 5.11 20.30 -27.76
CA ILE A 491 6.39 21.00 -27.54
C ILE A 491 6.94 21.52 -28.87
N LYS A 492 7.06 22.85 -29.01
CA LYS A 492 7.64 23.51 -30.19
C LYS A 492 8.99 24.16 -29.92
N ASP A 493 9.13 24.78 -28.75
CA ASP A 493 10.36 25.46 -28.35
C ASP A 493 11.27 24.55 -27.52
N PHE A 494 12.40 24.18 -28.11
CA PHE A 494 13.42 23.32 -27.50
C PHE A 494 14.56 24.15 -26.93
N ASN A 495 14.27 24.98 -25.91
CA ASN A 495 15.21 25.97 -25.36
C ASN A 495 15.23 26.04 -23.81
N TRP A 496 14.65 25.05 -23.13
CA TRP A 496 14.52 25.07 -21.66
C TRP A 496 15.81 24.73 -20.89
N ILE A 497 16.82 24.22 -21.59
CA ILE A 497 18.19 24.03 -21.09
C ILE A 497 19.12 24.88 -21.95
N LYS A 498 20.10 25.53 -21.32
CA LYS A 498 21.18 26.25 -22.02
C LYS A 498 22.45 25.41 -22.15
N GLN A 499 23.32 25.80 -23.07
CA GLN A 499 24.56 25.07 -23.33
C GLN A 499 25.52 25.06 -22.12
N ASP A 500 25.68 26.21 -21.47
CA ASP A 500 26.49 26.36 -20.25
C ASP A 500 25.99 25.48 -19.10
N GLU A 501 24.66 25.31 -18.98
CA GLU A 501 24.05 24.41 -18.00
C GLU A 501 24.36 22.93 -18.32
N LEU A 502 24.27 22.52 -19.59
CA LEU A 502 24.64 21.18 -20.03
C LEU A 502 26.12 20.88 -19.83
N ASP A 503 27.00 21.82 -20.14
CA ASP A 503 28.44 21.64 -20.01
C ASP A 503 28.83 21.43 -18.53
N ILE A 504 28.16 22.11 -17.60
CA ILE A 504 28.31 21.86 -16.16
C ILE A 504 27.89 20.43 -15.81
N PHE A 505 26.76 19.94 -16.33
CA PHE A 505 26.29 18.58 -16.06
C PHE A 505 27.24 17.52 -16.61
N VAL A 506 27.72 17.70 -17.85
CA VAL A 506 28.70 16.81 -18.49
C VAL A 506 30.01 16.77 -17.71
N SER A 507 30.53 17.94 -17.31
CA SER A 507 31.75 18.01 -16.49
C SER A 507 31.60 17.22 -15.20
N ARG A 508 30.47 17.39 -14.49
CA ARG A 508 30.22 16.68 -13.23
C ARG A 508 30.12 15.16 -13.43
N MET A 509 29.49 14.72 -14.52
CA MET A 509 29.37 13.30 -14.84
C MET A 509 30.70 12.68 -15.26
N ALA A 510 31.52 13.41 -16.03
CA ALA A 510 32.85 12.99 -16.48
C ALA A 510 33.82 12.72 -15.32
N ASP A 511 33.67 13.44 -14.20
CA ASP A 511 34.50 13.25 -13.01
C ASP A 511 34.28 11.88 -12.34
N ILE A 512 33.13 11.23 -12.58
CA ILE A 512 32.74 10.01 -11.86
C ILE A 512 32.44 8.80 -12.76
N ILE A 513 32.15 8.99 -14.05
CA ILE A 513 31.76 7.92 -14.99
C ILE A 513 32.80 7.79 -16.11
N SER A 514 33.25 6.56 -16.37
CA SER A 514 34.22 6.28 -17.43
C SER A 514 33.60 6.24 -18.84
N PRO A 515 34.40 6.41 -19.91
CA PRO A 515 33.91 6.30 -21.29
C PRO A 515 33.36 4.92 -21.69
N ASP A 516 33.72 3.86 -20.96
CA ASP A 516 33.27 2.48 -21.22
C ASP A 516 31.92 2.14 -20.57
N ALA A 517 31.25 3.14 -19.99
CA ALA A 517 29.97 2.98 -19.30
C ALA A 517 28.85 2.56 -20.26
N LYS A 518 27.95 1.71 -19.75
CA LYS A 518 26.77 1.23 -20.47
C LYS A 518 25.52 1.90 -19.92
N TYR A 519 24.76 2.57 -20.79
CA TYR A 519 23.54 3.28 -20.43
C TYR A 519 22.30 2.43 -20.71
N GLU A 520 21.20 2.74 -20.03
CA GLU A 520 19.85 2.20 -20.31
C GLU A 520 19.76 0.66 -20.29
N THR A 521 20.46 0.03 -19.36
CA THR A 521 20.48 -1.43 -19.22
C THR A 521 19.28 -1.93 -18.42
N SER A 522 18.81 -3.17 -18.66
CA SER A 522 17.64 -3.71 -17.96
C SER A 522 17.85 -5.14 -17.47
N ASP A 523 17.26 -5.46 -16.31
CA ASP A 523 17.17 -6.81 -15.78
C ASP A 523 15.71 -7.12 -15.38
N ARG A 524 15.37 -8.40 -15.28
CA ARG A 524 14.07 -8.87 -14.82
C ARG A 524 14.21 -10.06 -13.88
N ILE A 525 13.37 -10.10 -12.85
CA ILE A 525 13.25 -11.25 -11.95
C ILE A 525 11.78 -11.63 -11.79
N ILE A 526 11.53 -12.89 -11.45
CA ILE A 526 10.20 -13.37 -11.06
C ILE A 526 10.20 -13.53 -9.54
N ARG A 527 9.23 -12.93 -8.86
CA ARG A 527 9.07 -13.03 -7.40
C ARG A 527 7.66 -13.51 -7.08
N ASP A 528 7.58 -14.48 -6.19
CA ASP A 528 6.29 -14.93 -5.65
C ASP A 528 5.69 -13.83 -4.75
N TYR A 529 4.38 -13.60 -4.84
CA TYR A 529 3.65 -12.71 -3.96
C TYR A 529 2.37 -13.39 -3.42
N ILE A 530 1.90 -12.90 -2.28
CA ILE A 530 0.62 -13.30 -1.67
C ILE A 530 -0.20 -12.03 -1.47
N GLY A 531 -1.40 -11.98 -2.05
CA GLY A 531 -2.41 -11.00 -1.71
C GLY A 531 -3.67 -11.58 -1.10
N VAL A 532 -4.64 -10.73 -0.72
CA VAL A 532 -5.83 -11.12 0.09
C VAL A 532 -6.57 -12.32 -0.50
N ARG A 533 -6.60 -12.43 -1.84
CA ARG A 533 -7.39 -13.43 -2.56
C ARG A 533 -6.59 -14.25 -3.58
N THR A 534 -5.31 -13.96 -3.80
CA THR A 534 -4.49 -14.60 -4.84
C THR A 534 -3.03 -14.74 -4.41
N CYS A 535 -2.45 -15.92 -4.55
CA CYS A 535 -1.00 -16.10 -4.62
C CYS A 535 -0.58 -16.27 -6.08
N GLY A 536 0.59 -15.75 -6.45
CA GLY A 536 1.05 -15.83 -7.84
C GLY A 536 2.49 -15.37 -8.02
N GLN A 537 3.00 -15.53 -9.23
CA GLN A 537 4.28 -14.98 -9.65
C GLN A 537 4.09 -13.58 -10.21
N MET A 538 5.04 -12.69 -9.93
CA MET A 538 5.07 -11.35 -10.50
C MET A 538 6.45 -11.06 -11.06
N MET A 539 6.48 -10.60 -12.31
CA MET A 539 7.71 -10.19 -12.96
C MET A 539 8.04 -8.75 -12.57
N ILE A 540 9.19 -8.56 -11.91
CA ILE A 540 9.71 -7.24 -11.58
C ILE A 540 10.72 -6.83 -12.66
N ASN A 541 10.45 -5.73 -13.34
CA ASN A 541 11.32 -5.16 -14.36
C ASN A 541 12.13 -3.99 -13.78
N ALA A 542 13.46 -4.10 -13.86
CA ALA A 542 14.39 -3.03 -13.53
C ALA A 542 15.01 -2.45 -14.81
N ARG A 543 15.10 -1.12 -14.85
CA ARG A 543 15.82 -0.37 -15.88
C ARG A 543 16.78 0.55 -15.15
N TYR A 544 18.06 0.45 -15.48
CA TYR A 544 19.17 1.14 -14.83
C TYR A 544 19.72 2.19 -15.77
N ASP A 545 19.96 3.39 -15.26
CA ASP A 545 20.41 4.52 -16.07
C ASP A 545 21.84 4.29 -16.58
N CYS A 546 22.76 3.81 -15.74
CA CYS A 546 24.14 3.58 -16.12
C CYS A 546 24.81 2.45 -15.30
N ILE A 547 25.58 1.60 -15.97
CA ILE A 547 26.51 0.64 -15.38
C ILE A 547 27.90 0.93 -15.90
N ASP A 548 28.81 1.29 -15.00
CA ASP A 548 30.22 1.52 -15.30
C ASP A 548 31.08 0.58 -14.46
N LYS A 549 31.66 -0.43 -15.12
CA LYS A 549 32.43 -1.52 -14.49
C LYS A 549 31.60 -2.23 -13.41
N ASN A 550 31.97 -2.09 -12.14
CA ASN A 550 31.30 -2.68 -10.99
C ASN A 550 30.35 -1.71 -10.25
N ARG A 551 30.06 -0.56 -10.86
CA ARG A 551 29.22 0.51 -10.30
C ARG A 551 27.93 0.63 -11.09
N LEU A 552 26.80 0.62 -10.39
CA LEU A 552 25.48 0.91 -10.96
C LEU A 552 25.02 2.27 -10.45
N PHE A 553 24.63 3.13 -11.38
CA PHE A 553 24.16 4.48 -11.11
C PHE A 553 22.68 4.60 -11.42
N GLU A 554 21.96 5.24 -10.50
CA GLU A 554 20.65 5.83 -10.74
C GLU A 554 20.81 7.36 -10.75
N PHE A 555 20.50 7.99 -11.87
CA PHE A 555 20.58 9.43 -12.07
C PHE A 555 19.27 10.10 -11.69
N LYS A 556 19.38 11.28 -11.07
CA LYS A 556 18.26 12.18 -10.82
C LYS A 556 18.62 13.58 -11.28
N CYS A 557 17.65 14.23 -11.93
CA CYS A 557 17.69 15.64 -12.28
C CYS A 557 16.59 16.36 -11.49
N VAL A 558 16.78 16.49 -10.18
CA VAL A 558 15.76 16.98 -9.23
C VAL A 558 16.34 18.03 -8.30
N GLU A 559 15.49 18.93 -7.80
CA GLU A 559 15.94 19.91 -6.80
C GLU A 559 16.31 19.24 -5.47
N GLN A 560 15.65 18.15 -5.09
CA GLN A 560 15.92 17.43 -3.86
C GLN A 560 15.71 15.92 -4.02
N LEU A 561 16.63 15.12 -3.46
CA LEU A 561 16.45 13.68 -3.34
C LEU A 561 15.42 13.33 -2.25
N THR A 562 14.57 12.35 -2.53
CA THR A 562 13.55 11.85 -1.60
C THR A 562 13.89 10.45 -1.12
N ASP A 563 13.30 10.01 0.00
CA ASP A 563 13.48 8.64 0.53
C ASP A 563 13.10 7.56 -0.49
N VAL A 564 12.12 7.85 -1.35
CA VAL A 564 11.70 6.95 -2.44
C VAL A 564 12.84 6.72 -3.44
N HIS A 565 13.70 7.72 -3.70
CA HIS A 565 14.87 7.54 -4.58
C HIS A 565 15.88 6.55 -3.96
N PHE A 566 16.08 6.59 -2.64
CA PHE A 566 16.96 5.66 -1.92
C PHE A 566 16.39 4.23 -1.92
N ILE A 567 15.07 4.09 -1.73
CA ILE A 567 14.38 2.80 -1.82
C ILE A 567 14.50 2.22 -3.24
N GLN A 568 14.34 3.05 -4.28
CA GLN A 568 14.42 2.63 -5.68
C GLN A 568 15.76 1.95 -6.00
N ILE A 569 16.87 2.57 -5.63
CA ILE A 569 18.20 1.99 -5.88
C ILE A 569 18.48 0.75 -5.02
N ALA A 570 17.92 0.65 -3.80
CA ALA A 570 17.99 -0.58 -3.01
C ALA A 570 17.23 -1.74 -3.69
N VAL A 571 16.09 -1.46 -4.33
CA VAL A 571 15.37 -2.46 -5.12
C VAL A 571 16.21 -2.89 -6.34
N TYR A 572 16.88 -1.96 -7.01
CA TYR A 572 17.82 -2.29 -8.09
C TYR A 572 18.97 -3.19 -7.63
N MET A 573 19.52 -2.93 -6.45
CA MET A 573 20.54 -3.77 -5.83
C MET A 573 20.07 -5.21 -5.63
N TYR A 574 18.84 -5.40 -5.13
CA TYR A 574 18.24 -6.73 -4.98
C TYR A 574 18.10 -7.46 -6.31
N ILE A 575 17.53 -6.80 -7.32
CA ILE A 575 17.27 -7.39 -8.63
C ILE A 575 18.58 -7.77 -9.32
N LYS A 576 19.59 -6.90 -9.27
CA LYS A 576 20.91 -7.15 -9.87
C LYS A 576 21.64 -8.31 -9.21
N THR A 577 21.51 -8.44 -7.89
CA THR A 577 22.07 -9.55 -7.12
C THR A 577 21.44 -10.89 -7.53
N LEU A 578 20.12 -10.90 -7.80
CA LEU A 578 19.42 -12.12 -8.21
C LEU A 578 19.61 -12.49 -9.69
N SER A 579 19.57 -11.50 -10.60
CA SER A 579 19.69 -11.75 -12.04
C SER A 579 21.02 -12.41 -12.42
N GLN A 580 22.09 -12.14 -11.67
CA GLN A 580 23.44 -12.68 -11.90
C GLN A 580 23.65 -14.12 -11.41
N HIS A 581 22.69 -14.74 -10.70
CA HIS A 581 22.91 -15.99 -9.97
C HIS A 581 21.83 -17.09 -10.13
N ASN A 582 21.01 -17.03 -11.21
CA ASN A 582 19.82 -17.88 -11.40
C ASN A 582 20.04 -19.40 -11.22
N ASP A 583 21.14 -19.99 -11.70
CA ASP A 583 21.41 -21.45 -11.56
C ASP A 583 22.35 -21.80 -10.39
N VAL A 584 23.05 -20.80 -9.86
CA VAL A 584 24.15 -20.94 -8.88
C VAL A 584 23.59 -20.83 -7.45
N LEU A 585 22.54 -20.03 -7.22
CA LEU A 585 21.91 -19.89 -5.89
C LEU A 585 21.46 -21.24 -5.28
N LYS A 586 20.88 -22.16 -6.07
CA LYS A 586 20.45 -23.50 -5.59
C LYS A 586 21.60 -24.37 -5.07
N LYS A 587 22.81 -24.23 -5.61
CA LYS A 587 24.00 -25.02 -5.21
C LYS A 587 24.80 -24.32 -4.11
N TYR A 588 24.78 -22.98 -4.06
CA TYR A 588 25.60 -22.14 -3.18
C TYR A 588 24.89 -21.73 -1.88
N ILE A 589 23.54 -21.81 -1.81
CA ILE A 589 22.78 -21.74 -0.55
C ILE A 589 23.23 -22.78 0.49
N LYS A 590 23.86 -23.87 0.03
CA LYS A 590 24.39 -24.96 0.85
C LYS A 590 25.69 -24.61 1.62
N CYS A 591 26.45 -23.59 1.22
CA CYS A 591 27.83 -23.36 1.68
C CYS A 591 28.06 -22.14 2.60
N ASN A 592 27.02 -21.38 2.94
CA ASN A 592 27.07 -20.39 4.04
C ASN A 592 28.14 -19.28 3.92
N ILE A 593 28.25 -18.67 2.73
CA ILE A 593 29.15 -17.54 2.47
C ILE A 593 28.35 -16.22 2.60
N GLU A 594 28.88 -15.24 3.33
CA GLU A 594 28.27 -13.93 3.61
C GLU A 594 28.48 -12.89 2.48
N THR A 595 29.42 -13.15 1.58
CA THR A 595 29.79 -12.25 0.47
C THR A 595 29.50 -12.87 -0.89
N PHE A 596 28.73 -12.17 -1.73
CA PHE A 596 28.45 -12.56 -3.10
C PHE A 596 29.48 -11.94 -4.05
N PRO A 597 30.20 -12.73 -4.87
CA PRO A 597 30.96 -12.17 -5.98
C PRO A 597 29.96 -11.69 -7.05
N THR A 598 29.62 -10.42 -7.00
CA THR A 598 28.75 -9.75 -7.97
C THR A 598 29.62 -9.03 -9.01
N LEU A 599 29.17 -8.99 -10.26
CA LEU A 599 29.80 -8.13 -11.28
C LEU A 599 29.64 -6.64 -10.94
N VAL A 600 28.61 -6.30 -10.14
CA VAL A 600 28.33 -4.96 -9.62
C VAL A 600 28.25 -5.02 -8.11
N ASN A 601 29.18 -4.36 -7.42
CA ASN A 601 29.26 -4.34 -5.96
C ASN A 601 29.01 -2.95 -5.36
N THR A 602 28.88 -1.91 -6.20
CA THR A 602 28.71 -0.52 -5.77
C THR A 602 27.45 0.07 -6.40
N TYR A 603 26.54 0.58 -5.58
CA TYR A 603 25.25 1.13 -6.00
C TYR A 603 25.17 2.60 -5.60
N LEU A 604 25.00 3.47 -6.59
CA LEU A 604 25.16 4.92 -6.47
C LEU A 604 23.91 5.68 -6.92
N LEU A 605 23.36 6.50 -6.03
CA LEU A 605 22.29 7.46 -6.34
C LEU A 605 22.94 8.83 -6.57
N TYR A 606 22.76 9.40 -7.76
CA TYR A 606 23.43 10.63 -8.16
C TYR A 606 22.44 11.71 -8.60
N ASN A 607 22.42 12.84 -7.88
CA ASN A 607 21.68 14.03 -8.30
C ASN A 607 22.59 14.97 -9.12
N ILE A 608 22.34 15.04 -10.42
CA ILE A 608 23.17 15.80 -11.36
C ILE A 608 23.05 17.31 -11.11
N PHE A 609 21.88 17.79 -10.68
CA PHE A 609 21.61 19.22 -10.45
C PHE A 609 22.37 19.81 -9.26
N SER A 610 22.48 19.07 -8.16
CA SER A 610 23.20 19.47 -6.94
C SER A 610 24.59 18.84 -6.80
N ASN A 611 24.96 17.95 -7.72
CA ASN A 611 26.15 17.10 -7.66
C ASN A 611 26.18 16.20 -6.42
N GLU A 612 25.04 15.80 -5.85
CA GLU A 612 25.03 14.93 -4.68
C GLU A 612 25.15 13.45 -5.07
N LEU A 613 26.16 12.77 -4.53
CA LEU A 613 26.41 11.35 -4.78
C LEU A 613 26.31 10.55 -3.48
N TYR A 614 25.45 9.55 -3.47
CA TYR A 614 25.25 8.64 -2.33
C TYR A 614 25.54 7.20 -2.73
N GLN A 615 26.30 6.48 -1.91
CA GLN A 615 26.43 5.03 -1.98
C GLN A 615 25.44 4.35 -1.04
N ILE A 616 24.80 3.29 -1.54
CA ILE A 616 23.95 2.40 -0.74
C ILE A 616 24.70 1.12 -0.40
N LYS A 617 24.65 0.74 0.88
CA LYS A 617 25.26 -0.47 1.42
C LYS A 617 24.22 -1.28 2.17
N MET A 618 23.91 -2.47 1.67
CA MET A 618 22.97 -3.41 2.29
C MET A 618 23.43 -4.84 2.05
N ASP A 619 23.22 -5.73 3.01
CA ASP A 619 23.36 -7.16 2.79
C ASP A 619 22.09 -7.76 2.15
N PHE A 620 22.18 -9.01 1.66
CA PHE A 620 21.05 -9.66 0.98
C PHE A 620 19.84 -9.89 1.91
N VAL A 621 20.06 -10.08 3.21
CA VAL A 621 18.97 -10.28 4.20
C VAL A 621 18.22 -8.97 4.44
N GLU A 622 18.94 -7.85 4.55
CA GLU A 622 18.39 -6.50 4.63
C GLU A 622 17.60 -6.17 3.35
N LEU A 623 18.14 -6.51 2.17
CA LEU A 623 17.46 -6.33 0.89
C LEU A 623 16.17 -7.15 0.82
N ASP A 624 16.21 -8.45 1.10
CA ASP A 624 15.02 -9.30 1.03
C ASP A 624 13.93 -8.87 2.03
N LYS A 625 14.32 -8.41 3.23
CA LYS A 625 13.40 -7.77 4.18
C LYS A 625 12.77 -6.52 3.59
N LEU A 626 13.55 -5.64 2.96
CA LEU A 626 13.05 -4.43 2.31
C LEU A 626 12.03 -4.78 1.22
N ILE A 627 12.36 -5.68 0.28
CA ILE A 627 11.41 -6.06 -0.78
C ILE A 627 10.17 -6.72 -0.19
N THR A 628 10.29 -7.49 0.88
CA THR A 628 9.13 -8.07 1.60
C THR A 628 8.23 -7.00 2.20
N VAL A 629 8.80 -5.95 2.80
CA VAL A 629 8.05 -4.79 3.30
C VAL A 629 7.28 -4.10 2.17
N LEU A 630 7.94 -3.85 1.03
CA LEU A 630 7.30 -3.23 -0.14
C LEU A 630 6.18 -4.11 -0.72
N PHE A 631 6.43 -5.42 -0.86
CA PHE A 631 5.45 -6.37 -1.40
C PHE A 631 4.25 -6.55 -0.48
N ASN A 632 4.46 -6.70 0.84
CA ASN A 632 3.37 -6.80 1.79
C ASN A 632 2.51 -5.53 1.81
N LYS A 633 3.10 -4.36 1.57
CA LYS A 633 2.33 -3.12 1.45
C LYS A 633 1.51 -3.08 0.15
N LYS A 634 2.10 -3.49 -0.97
CA LYS A 634 1.52 -3.37 -2.31
C LYS A 634 0.49 -4.46 -2.63
N PHE A 635 0.73 -5.65 -2.10
CA PHE A 635 -0.03 -6.85 -2.43
C PHE A 635 -0.54 -7.56 -1.19
N GLY A 636 0.04 -7.35 -0.01
CA GLY A 636 -0.38 -8.02 1.21
C GLY A 636 -1.72 -7.53 1.72
N GLY A 637 -2.50 -8.46 2.27
CA GLY A 637 -3.87 -8.18 2.64
C GLY A 637 -4.07 -7.32 3.87
N LYS A 638 -5.05 -6.41 3.81
CA LYS A 638 -5.56 -5.71 4.99
C LYS A 638 -6.30 -6.70 5.88
N GLU A 639 -5.67 -7.16 6.95
CA GLU A 639 -6.41 -7.76 8.06
C GLU A 639 -7.43 -6.73 8.59
N ASN A 640 -8.71 -7.09 8.51
CA ASN A 640 -9.80 -6.36 9.17
C ASN A 640 -9.63 -6.50 10.68
N ILE A 641 -8.81 -5.63 11.27
CA ILE A 641 -8.76 -5.48 12.73
C ILE A 641 -9.88 -4.50 13.11
N GLU A 642 -11.09 -5.03 13.28
CA GLU A 642 -12.30 -4.27 13.54
C GLU A 642 -12.33 -3.64 14.95
N LYS A 643 -12.91 -2.44 14.99
CA LYS A 643 -13.45 -1.62 16.12
C LYS A 643 -12.70 -1.53 17.46
N GLU A 644 -12.18 -2.60 18.06
CA GLU A 644 -11.61 -2.58 19.41
C GLU A 644 -10.18 -2.00 19.46
N LYS A 645 -9.32 -2.24 18.44
CA LYS A 645 -7.97 -1.61 18.41
C LYS A 645 -8.00 -0.11 18.20
N PHE A 646 -9.04 0.44 17.57
CA PHE A 646 -9.10 1.89 17.32
C PHE A 646 -9.27 2.69 18.61
N LEU A 647 -10.12 2.23 19.53
CA LEU A 647 -10.23 2.84 20.86
C LEU A 647 -8.98 2.58 21.72
N MET A 648 -8.39 1.38 21.69
CA MET A 648 -7.23 1.05 22.54
C MET A 648 -5.92 1.71 22.09
N SER A 649 -5.69 1.87 20.78
CA SER A 649 -4.51 2.60 20.26
C SER A 649 -4.60 4.10 20.51
N SER A 650 -5.80 4.67 20.40
CA SER A 650 -6.02 6.09 20.68
C SER A 650 -5.91 6.41 22.18
N LYS A 651 -6.19 5.44 23.06
CA LYS A 651 -6.15 5.63 24.52
C LYS A 651 -4.79 5.32 25.13
N SER A 652 -4.12 4.23 24.72
CA SER A 652 -2.82 3.84 25.27
C SER A 652 -1.66 4.73 24.81
N THR A 653 -1.74 5.35 23.62
CA THR A 653 -0.74 6.33 23.16
C THR A 653 -0.92 7.68 23.84
N TYR A 654 -2.16 8.11 24.11
CA TYR A 654 -2.45 9.36 24.83
C TYR A 654 -1.90 9.34 26.26
N GLU A 655 -2.02 8.20 26.95
CA GLU A 655 -1.49 8.01 28.30
C GLU A 655 0.05 7.90 28.32
N LYS A 656 0.67 7.37 27.26
CA LYS A 656 2.13 7.30 27.11
C LYS A 656 2.80 8.63 26.75
N GLU A 657 2.16 9.48 25.95
CA GLU A 657 2.79 10.69 25.40
C GLU A 657 2.52 11.98 26.20
N PHE A 658 1.53 12.01 27.12
CA PHE A 658 1.11 13.26 27.79
C PHE A 658 1.06 13.29 29.33
N GLY A 659 1.68 12.32 30.00
CA GLY A 659 2.17 12.48 31.39
C GLY A 659 1.14 12.25 32.51
N MET A 660 1.25 11.08 33.13
CA MET A 660 1.14 10.93 34.59
C MET A 660 2.51 10.47 35.12
N ASP A 661 2.92 11.02 36.26
CA ASP A 661 4.28 10.96 36.77
C ASP A 661 4.86 9.55 36.98
N ARG A 662 6.11 9.41 36.52
CA ARG A 662 7.20 8.50 36.89
C ARG A 662 6.86 7.26 37.74
N ILE A 663 6.97 6.09 37.13
CA ILE A 663 7.73 4.97 37.72
C ILE A 663 8.98 4.79 36.87
N THR A 664 10.11 4.94 37.54
CA THR A 664 11.48 4.96 37.02
C THR A 664 11.86 3.75 36.20
N ASP A 665 12.68 4.00 35.17
CA ASP A 665 13.44 3.01 34.40
C ASP A 665 14.22 2.06 35.30
N SER A 666 13.69 0.85 35.48
CA SER A 666 14.52 -0.32 35.75
C SER A 666 14.66 -1.09 34.45
N LYS A 667 15.90 -1.12 33.92
CA LYS A 667 16.47 -2.10 33.00
C LYS A 667 15.46 -3.13 32.46
N LEU A 668 15.03 -2.95 31.21
CA LEU A 668 14.47 -4.06 30.42
C LEU A 668 15.63 -4.95 29.94
N GLU A 669 16.28 -5.63 30.87
CA GLU A 669 16.62 -7.03 30.63
C GLU A 669 15.29 -7.74 30.45
N VAL A 670 15.07 -8.36 29.30
CA VAL A 670 13.91 -9.23 29.12
C VAL A 670 14.16 -10.49 29.94
N GLU A 671 13.82 -10.42 31.23
CA GLU A 671 13.40 -11.59 31.98
C GLU A 671 12.18 -12.19 31.25
N LYS A 672 12.39 -13.27 30.53
CA LYS A 672 11.35 -14.29 30.32
C LYS A 672 11.71 -15.47 31.19
N THR A 673 11.25 -15.41 32.44
CA THR A 673 11.41 -16.43 33.48
C THR A 673 10.50 -17.64 33.29
N GLU A 674 9.51 -17.59 32.39
CA GLU A 674 8.64 -18.75 32.14
C GLU A 674 9.33 -19.80 31.26
N LYS A 675 9.48 -21.01 31.80
CA LYS A 675 9.96 -22.19 31.09
C LYS A 675 8.76 -22.94 30.48
N TYR A 676 8.91 -23.38 29.24
CA TYR A 676 7.88 -24.15 28.54
C TYR A 676 8.37 -25.55 28.19
N LYS A 677 7.44 -26.50 28.08
CA LYS A 677 7.67 -27.79 27.40
C LYS A 677 6.87 -27.83 26.11
N LEU A 678 7.37 -28.49 25.07
CA LEU A 678 6.67 -28.60 23.80
C LEU A 678 6.41 -30.08 23.50
N ILE A 679 5.14 -30.46 23.41
CA ILE A 679 4.76 -31.72 22.76
C ILE A 679 4.63 -31.44 21.26
N MET A 680 5.20 -32.28 20.40
CA MET A 680 5.10 -32.08 18.95
C MET A 680 5.06 -33.40 18.19
N ASP A 681 4.47 -33.33 17.00
CA ASP A 681 4.37 -34.42 16.04
C ASP A 681 4.29 -33.86 14.61
N THR A 682 4.76 -34.63 13.62
CA THR A 682 4.76 -34.24 12.21
C THR A 682 4.22 -35.33 11.31
N GLU A 683 3.39 -34.95 10.34
CA GLU A 683 3.03 -35.81 9.21
C GLU A 683 3.92 -35.49 8.01
N THR A 684 4.47 -36.52 7.36
CA THR A 684 5.44 -36.37 6.26
C THR A 684 5.02 -37.13 5.00
N THR A 685 5.57 -36.77 3.84
CA THR A 685 5.31 -37.48 2.57
C THR A 685 5.89 -38.90 2.50
N GLY A 686 6.69 -39.30 3.49
CA GLY A 686 7.42 -40.56 3.56
C GLY A 686 8.53 -40.56 4.62
N ILE A 687 9.45 -41.54 4.52
CA ILE A 687 10.49 -41.83 5.52
C ILE A 687 11.90 -41.38 5.05
N SER A 688 12.03 -40.96 3.78
CA SER A 688 13.28 -40.60 3.11
C SER A 688 13.72 -39.16 3.39
N TYR A 689 14.99 -38.85 3.09
CA TYR A 689 15.56 -37.51 3.31
C TYR A 689 14.98 -36.42 2.37
N ASN A 690 14.36 -36.83 1.26
CA ASN A 690 13.72 -35.94 0.29
C ASN A 690 12.24 -35.68 0.60
N ASP A 691 11.70 -36.29 1.65
CA ASP A 691 10.30 -36.13 2.03
C ASP A 691 10.06 -34.79 2.74
N CYS A 692 8.86 -34.25 2.58
CA CYS A 692 8.46 -32.96 3.14
C CYS A 692 7.48 -33.13 4.29
N ILE A 693 7.49 -32.20 5.24
CA ILE A 693 6.44 -32.07 6.25
C ILE A 693 5.15 -31.61 5.55
N LEU A 694 4.05 -32.31 5.79
CA LEU A 694 2.70 -32.01 5.30
C LEU A 694 1.84 -31.34 6.39
N GLN A 695 2.03 -31.73 7.65
CA GLN A 695 1.38 -31.16 8.81
C GLN A 695 2.38 -31.13 9.97
N PHE A 696 2.38 -30.06 10.74
CA PHE A 696 3.07 -29.95 12.02
C PHE A 696 2.06 -29.56 13.07
N SER A 697 2.09 -30.27 14.20
CA SER A 697 1.30 -29.94 15.37
C SER A 697 2.17 -29.85 16.61
N GLY A 698 1.78 -29.00 17.55
CA GLY A 698 2.47 -28.89 18.82
C GLY A 698 1.60 -28.32 19.94
N LEU A 699 1.82 -28.78 21.17
CA LEU A 699 1.18 -28.30 22.39
C LEU A 699 2.24 -27.69 23.29
N LEU A 700 2.15 -26.39 23.53
CA LEU A 700 3.03 -25.68 24.45
C LEU A 700 2.48 -25.78 25.87
N LEU A 701 3.29 -26.27 26.79
CA LEU A 701 2.93 -26.50 28.19
C LEU A 701 3.66 -25.52 29.11
N ASN A 702 2.97 -24.99 30.12
CA ASN A 702 3.60 -24.25 31.22
C ASN A 702 4.30 -25.21 32.22
N GLU A 703 4.91 -24.65 33.27
CA GLU A 703 5.59 -25.44 34.33
C GLU A 703 4.66 -26.41 35.07
N LYS A 704 3.34 -26.15 35.09
CA LYS A 704 2.31 -27.04 35.67
C LYS A 704 1.88 -28.17 34.71
N ASN A 705 2.51 -28.26 33.53
CA ASN A 705 2.12 -29.14 32.43
C ASN A 705 0.69 -28.90 31.91
N GLU A 706 0.20 -27.66 31.99
CA GLU A 706 -1.08 -27.22 31.40
C GLU A 706 -0.82 -26.65 30.01
N ILE A 707 -1.69 -26.96 29.05
CA ILE A 707 -1.59 -26.46 27.68
C ILE A 707 -1.91 -24.96 27.68
N VAL A 708 -0.96 -24.15 27.25
CA VAL A 708 -1.12 -22.69 27.10
C VAL A 708 -1.30 -22.27 25.64
N GLU A 709 -0.85 -23.10 24.69
CA GLU A 709 -0.95 -22.81 23.26
C GLU A 709 -0.96 -24.10 22.44
N GLU A 710 -1.73 -24.12 21.36
CA GLU A 710 -1.85 -25.24 20.41
C GLU A 710 -1.48 -24.75 19.01
N TYR A 711 -0.58 -25.49 18.35
CA TYR A 711 -0.14 -25.29 16.97
C TYR A 711 -0.68 -26.44 16.13
N ASN A 712 -1.31 -26.13 15.01
CA ASN A 712 -1.70 -27.10 13.98
C ASN A 712 -1.57 -26.41 12.62
N THR A 713 -0.65 -26.87 11.78
CA THR A 713 -0.27 -26.16 10.56
C THR A 713 0.01 -27.13 9.43
N PHE A 714 -0.70 -26.97 8.31
CA PHE A 714 -0.42 -27.69 7.07
C PHE A 714 0.65 -26.96 6.25
N VAL A 715 1.48 -27.69 5.51
CA VAL A 715 2.64 -27.13 4.81
C VAL A 715 2.61 -27.53 3.33
N HIS A 716 2.84 -26.56 2.44
CA HIS A 716 2.88 -26.79 0.99
C HIS A 716 3.94 -27.83 0.62
N CYS A 717 3.53 -28.87 -0.11
CA CYS A 717 4.45 -29.83 -0.72
C CYS A 717 4.93 -29.31 -2.09
N LYS A 718 6.15 -29.65 -2.50
CA LYS A 718 6.61 -29.41 -3.88
C LYS A 718 5.83 -30.30 -4.84
N ASP A 719 5.37 -29.74 -5.97
CA ASP A 719 4.75 -30.53 -7.04
C ASP A 719 5.72 -31.63 -7.52
N ASN A 720 5.20 -32.84 -7.73
CA ASN A 720 5.89 -34.09 -8.13
C ASN A 720 6.58 -34.96 -7.05
N VAL A 721 6.33 -34.77 -5.75
CA VAL A 721 6.96 -35.62 -4.69
C VAL A 721 5.96 -36.53 -3.95
N VAL A 722 4.66 -36.48 -4.26
CA VAL A 722 3.68 -37.29 -3.52
C VAL A 722 3.56 -38.69 -4.12
N ASN A 723 4.07 -39.68 -3.39
CA ASN A 723 3.77 -41.09 -3.65
C ASN A 723 2.30 -41.36 -3.32
N LYS A 724 1.43 -41.27 -4.35
CA LYS A 724 -0.03 -41.33 -4.23
C LYS A 724 -0.54 -42.54 -3.43
N ALA A 725 0.17 -43.66 -3.48
CA ALA A 725 -0.17 -44.90 -2.77
C ALA A 725 0.10 -44.88 -1.24
N TYR A 726 1.03 -44.03 -0.75
CA TYR A 726 1.39 -43.96 0.68
C TYR A 726 0.47 -42.98 1.44
N ASN A 727 0.17 -41.82 0.85
CA ASN A 727 -0.56 -40.74 1.54
C ASN A 727 -2.08 -40.95 1.60
N GLU A 728 -2.70 -41.56 0.59
CA GLU A 728 -4.15 -41.83 0.58
C GLU A 728 -4.55 -42.95 1.57
N GLY A 729 -3.62 -43.83 1.95
CA GLY A 729 -3.87 -44.94 2.88
C GLY A 729 -3.58 -44.66 4.37
N MET A 730 -2.69 -43.70 4.69
CA MET A 730 -2.22 -43.46 6.09
C MET A 730 -2.80 -42.19 6.72
N HIS A 731 -2.67 -41.01 6.08
CA HIS A 731 -2.95 -39.71 6.73
C HIS A 731 -4.05 -38.86 6.03
N LYS A 732 -4.57 -39.31 4.87
CA LYS A 732 -5.63 -38.63 4.07
C LYS A 732 -5.33 -37.18 3.61
N ILE A 733 -4.12 -36.67 3.82
CA ILE A 733 -3.69 -35.34 3.39
C ILE A 733 -3.19 -35.42 1.93
N SER A 734 -3.93 -34.82 0.99
CA SER A 734 -3.55 -34.76 -0.43
C SER A 734 -2.71 -33.51 -0.75
N SER A 735 -1.92 -33.56 -1.85
CA SER A 735 -1.22 -32.36 -2.36
C SER A 735 -2.17 -31.21 -2.66
N GLN A 736 -3.39 -31.52 -3.13
CA GLN A 736 -4.43 -30.52 -3.39
C GLN A 736 -4.95 -29.91 -2.08
N TYR A 737 -5.04 -30.70 -1.01
CA TYR A 737 -5.42 -30.21 0.32
C TYR A 737 -4.35 -29.29 0.91
N THR A 738 -3.07 -29.68 0.87
CA THR A 738 -1.99 -28.81 1.37
C THR A 738 -1.78 -27.57 0.49
N PHE A 739 -2.06 -27.64 -0.81
CA PHE A 739 -2.06 -26.46 -1.68
C PHE A 739 -3.19 -25.47 -1.33
N LYS A 740 -4.35 -25.98 -0.91
CA LYS A 740 -5.52 -25.16 -0.57
C LYS A 740 -5.51 -24.65 0.87
N HIS A 741 -4.98 -25.42 1.80
CA HIS A 741 -5.10 -25.19 3.25
C HIS A 741 -3.75 -25.06 3.98
N GLY A 742 -2.63 -25.31 3.30
CA GLY A 742 -1.31 -25.19 3.88
C GLY A 742 -0.73 -23.78 3.80
N ILE A 743 0.38 -23.59 4.51
CA ILE A 743 1.21 -22.40 4.41
C ILE A 743 2.48 -22.72 3.62
N ARG A 744 3.14 -21.69 3.09
CA ARG A 744 4.42 -21.91 2.40
C ARG A 744 5.45 -22.44 3.38
N ARG A 745 6.35 -23.26 2.85
CA ARG A 745 7.46 -23.85 3.60
C ARG A 745 8.30 -22.80 4.36
N ILE A 746 8.52 -21.62 3.78
CA ILE A 746 9.24 -20.53 4.47
C ILE A 746 8.46 -19.94 5.64
N ASP A 747 7.15 -19.75 5.49
CA ASP A 747 6.30 -19.19 6.56
C ASP A 747 6.25 -20.19 7.73
N PHE A 748 6.17 -21.48 7.42
CA PHE A 748 6.31 -22.53 8.40
C PHE A 748 7.66 -22.50 9.13
N ALA A 749 8.75 -22.23 8.42
CA ALA A 749 10.06 -22.08 9.06
C ALA A 749 10.10 -20.85 10.00
N VAL A 750 9.44 -19.75 9.64
CA VAL A 750 9.32 -18.57 10.51
C VAL A 750 8.52 -18.90 11.78
N ILE A 751 7.41 -19.62 11.65
CA ILE A 751 6.61 -20.10 12.80
C ILE A 751 7.48 -20.97 13.72
N LEU A 752 8.21 -21.94 13.17
CA LEU A 752 9.13 -22.77 13.94
C LEU A 752 10.19 -21.93 14.65
N ARG A 753 10.77 -20.92 14.00
CA ARG A 753 11.71 -20.00 14.64
C ARG A 753 11.09 -19.23 15.80
N GLU A 754 9.87 -18.72 15.64
CA GLU A 754 9.17 -18.00 16.71
C GLU A 754 8.81 -18.93 17.87
N LEU A 755 8.38 -20.15 17.59
CA LEU A 755 8.12 -21.18 18.58
C LEU A 755 9.39 -21.52 19.37
N PHE A 756 10.50 -21.84 18.70
CA PHE A 756 11.78 -22.17 19.34
C PHE A 756 12.56 -20.95 19.85
N ASN A 757 12.03 -19.74 19.68
CA ASN A 757 12.50 -18.55 20.40
C ASN A 757 11.87 -18.42 21.80
N LYS A 758 10.82 -19.19 22.10
CA LYS A 758 10.32 -19.34 23.47
C LYS A 758 11.34 -20.14 24.29
N ASN A 759 11.34 -19.95 25.62
CA ASN A 759 12.24 -20.67 26.54
C ASN A 759 11.76 -22.12 26.73
N ILE A 760 11.85 -22.93 25.66
CA ILE A 760 11.46 -24.34 25.67
C ILE A 760 12.60 -25.14 26.29
N VAL A 761 12.33 -25.76 27.44
CA VAL A 761 13.34 -26.53 28.18
C VAL A 761 13.29 -28.03 27.89
N GLU A 762 12.17 -28.54 27.37
CA GLU A 762 12.00 -29.95 27.04
C GLU A 762 11.05 -30.13 25.83
N ILE A 763 11.44 -30.95 24.85
CA ILE A 763 10.61 -31.41 23.73
C ILE A 763 10.14 -32.84 24.03
N ILE A 764 8.85 -33.08 23.92
CA ILE A 764 8.19 -34.35 24.20
C ILE A 764 7.52 -34.83 22.92
N GLY A 765 7.57 -36.13 22.63
CA GLY A 765 6.82 -36.70 21.51
C GLY A 765 6.85 -38.23 21.52
N HIS A 766 6.15 -38.84 20.57
CA HIS A 766 6.15 -40.28 20.38
C HIS A 766 6.98 -40.62 19.14
N ASN A 767 8.17 -41.21 19.33
CA ASN A 767 9.19 -41.31 18.27
C ASN A 767 9.76 -39.95 17.81
N VAL A 768 9.75 -38.96 18.70
CA VAL A 768 10.10 -37.54 18.47
C VAL A 768 11.45 -37.27 17.79
N GLY A 769 12.40 -38.21 17.86
CA GLY A 769 13.67 -38.09 17.13
C GLY A 769 13.48 -38.05 15.61
N PHE A 770 12.43 -38.70 15.10
CA PHE A 770 12.04 -38.65 13.70
C PHE A 770 11.52 -37.25 13.32
N ASP A 771 10.61 -36.69 14.11
CA ASP A 771 9.99 -35.38 13.90
C ASP A 771 11.02 -34.26 13.97
N ILE A 772 11.89 -34.29 14.99
CA ILE A 772 12.98 -33.32 15.15
C ILE A 772 13.91 -33.34 13.93
N ARG A 773 14.16 -34.52 13.34
CA ARG A 773 14.97 -34.64 12.12
C ARG A 773 14.32 -33.89 10.96
N PHE A 774 13.02 -34.08 10.73
CA PHE A 774 12.30 -33.39 9.66
C PHE A 774 12.22 -31.88 9.88
N ILE A 775 11.98 -31.44 11.11
CA ILE A 775 11.99 -30.00 11.46
C ILE A 775 13.37 -29.39 11.20
N LYS A 776 14.45 -30.06 11.61
CA LYS A 776 15.83 -29.58 11.36
C LYS A 776 16.14 -29.54 9.86
N THR A 777 15.76 -30.57 9.09
CA THR A 777 15.91 -30.57 7.63
C THR A 777 15.16 -29.41 7.00
N HIS A 778 13.91 -29.18 7.40
CA HIS A 778 13.09 -28.07 6.91
C HIS A 778 13.68 -26.70 7.26
N LEU A 779 14.09 -26.49 8.52
CA LEU A 779 14.76 -25.26 8.96
C LEU A 779 16.10 -25.02 8.25
N ALA A 780 16.82 -26.10 7.93
CA ALA A 780 18.07 -26.04 7.19
C ALA A 780 17.88 -25.55 5.75
N GLU A 781 16.76 -25.89 5.10
CA GLU A 781 16.40 -25.34 3.78
C GLU A 781 16.31 -23.81 3.78
N PHE A 782 15.91 -23.21 4.91
CA PHE A 782 15.75 -21.76 5.08
C PHE A 782 16.87 -21.10 5.88
N ARG A 783 18.03 -21.78 6.00
CA ARG A 783 19.24 -21.27 6.68
C ARG A 783 19.02 -20.84 8.14
N MET A 784 18.08 -21.44 8.86
CA MET A 784 17.77 -21.08 10.26
C MET A 784 18.70 -21.78 11.27
N LYS A 785 20.01 -21.59 11.12
CA LYS A 785 21.05 -22.29 11.90
C LYS A 785 20.95 -22.03 13.41
N GLU A 786 20.61 -20.81 13.80
CA GLU A 786 20.50 -20.45 15.22
C GLU A 786 19.33 -21.17 15.89
N THR A 787 18.21 -21.31 15.18
CA THR A 787 17.06 -22.09 15.64
C THR A 787 17.41 -23.56 15.74
N ILE A 788 18.15 -24.13 14.78
CA ILE A 788 18.59 -25.53 14.83
C ILE A 788 19.50 -25.78 16.04
N LYS A 789 20.49 -24.91 16.29
CA LYS A 789 21.35 -24.98 17.48
C LYS A 789 20.56 -24.92 18.78
N ARG A 790 19.53 -24.08 18.84
CA ARG A 790 18.62 -24.04 19.99
C ARG A 790 17.93 -25.38 20.18
N ILE A 791 17.35 -25.96 19.11
CA ILE A 791 16.71 -27.27 19.17
C ILE A 791 17.69 -28.36 19.62
N ASP A 792 18.95 -28.34 19.17
CA ASP A 792 20.00 -29.28 19.59
C ASP A 792 20.28 -29.23 21.11
N ASN A 793 20.09 -28.07 21.73
CA ASN A 793 20.34 -27.85 23.16
C ASN A 793 19.12 -28.10 24.06
N ILE A 794 17.95 -28.42 23.49
CA ILE A 794 16.74 -28.69 24.27
C ILE A 794 16.71 -30.18 24.66
N LYS A 795 16.35 -30.46 25.92
CA LYS A 795 16.18 -31.84 26.41
C LYS A 795 15.06 -32.54 25.64
N VAL A 796 15.25 -33.78 25.22
CA VAL A 796 14.25 -34.55 24.45
C VAL A 796 13.72 -35.72 25.28
N PHE A 797 12.40 -35.84 25.38
CA PHE A 797 11.70 -36.93 26.05
C PHE A 797 10.86 -37.72 25.03
N CYS A 798 11.28 -38.95 24.71
CA CYS A 798 10.57 -39.79 23.76
C CYS A 798 9.72 -40.83 24.51
N THR A 799 8.39 -40.67 24.49
CA THR A 799 7.49 -41.59 25.23
C THR A 799 7.70 -43.05 24.82
N MET A 800 7.89 -43.34 23.53
CA MET A 800 8.13 -44.69 23.02
C MET A 800 9.35 -45.39 23.66
N SER A 801 10.47 -44.69 23.87
CA SER A 801 11.68 -45.28 24.45
C SER A 801 11.61 -45.34 25.97
N GLU A 802 11.10 -44.28 26.61
CA GLU A 802 11.05 -44.14 28.07
C GLU A 802 10.04 -45.13 28.70
N THR A 803 8.94 -45.42 28.01
CA THR A 803 7.92 -46.37 28.52
C THR A 803 8.18 -47.82 28.10
N LYS A 804 9.24 -48.09 27.32
CA LYS A 804 9.53 -49.42 26.76
C LYS A 804 9.61 -50.52 27.82
N LYS A 805 10.31 -50.27 28.93
CA LYS A 805 10.43 -51.21 30.06
C LYS A 805 9.15 -51.29 30.90
N LEU A 806 8.39 -50.20 30.97
CA LEU A 806 7.15 -50.13 31.74
C LEU A 806 6.05 -50.99 31.09
N VAL A 807 5.92 -50.91 29.77
CA VAL A 807 4.87 -51.64 29.04
C VAL A 807 5.28 -53.09 28.74
N GLY A 808 6.58 -53.36 28.53
CA GLY A 808 7.11 -54.73 28.52
C GLY A 808 6.78 -55.57 27.28
N LEU A 809 6.34 -54.97 26.17
CA LEU A 809 5.96 -55.72 24.95
C LEU A 809 7.19 -56.27 24.20
N LEU A 810 7.09 -57.51 23.73
CA LEU A 810 8.13 -58.20 22.97
C LEU A 810 7.85 -58.12 21.45
N ASN A 811 8.90 -58.02 20.64
CA ASN A 811 8.83 -58.21 19.20
C ASN A 811 8.84 -59.70 18.84
N THR A 812 8.69 -60.01 17.55
CA THR A 812 8.70 -61.38 17.01
C THR A 812 10.01 -62.15 17.24
N LYS A 813 11.08 -61.47 17.68
CA LYS A 813 12.39 -62.05 18.02
C LYS A 813 12.62 -62.16 19.54
N GLY A 814 11.59 -61.95 20.36
CA GLY A 814 11.67 -62.05 21.83
C GLY A 814 12.33 -60.86 22.54
N ASN A 815 12.67 -59.79 21.82
CA ASN A 815 13.28 -58.59 22.40
C ASN A 815 12.22 -57.52 22.70
N LEU A 816 12.42 -56.70 23.74
CA LEU A 816 11.54 -55.57 24.02
C LEU A 816 11.41 -54.66 22.78
N LYS A 817 10.17 -54.39 22.37
CA LYS A 817 9.80 -53.53 21.25
C LYS A 817 9.43 -52.13 21.76
N GLY A 818 9.70 -51.09 20.96
CA GLY A 818 9.08 -49.79 21.19
C GLY A 818 7.56 -49.90 21.05
N THR A 819 6.82 -49.36 22.01
CA THR A 819 5.36 -49.44 22.03
C THR A 819 4.76 -48.45 21.05
N LYS A 820 3.84 -48.89 20.19
CA LYS A 820 3.04 -47.97 19.37
C LYS A 820 2.21 -47.06 20.29
N LEU A 821 1.85 -45.86 19.82
CA LEU A 821 1.09 -44.90 20.61
C LEU A 821 -0.24 -45.48 21.13
N ILE A 822 -0.95 -46.24 20.29
CA ILE A 822 -2.18 -46.95 20.69
C ILE A 822 -1.93 -48.03 21.76
N GLU A 823 -0.80 -48.75 21.68
CA GLU A 823 -0.42 -49.79 22.65
C GLU A 823 -0.12 -49.13 24.01
N LEU A 824 0.54 -47.98 23.99
CA LEU A 824 0.85 -47.18 25.18
C LEU A 824 -0.42 -46.59 25.82
N TYR A 825 -1.32 -46.03 25.02
CA TYR A 825 -2.58 -45.47 25.52
C TYR A 825 -3.46 -46.55 26.16
N ARG A 826 -3.61 -47.71 25.49
CA ARG A 826 -4.34 -48.87 26.05
C ARG A 826 -3.71 -49.36 27.36
N HIS A 827 -2.39 -49.32 27.48
CA HIS A 827 -1.72 -49.72 28.71
C HIS A 827 -2.15 -48.85 29.90
N PHE A 828 -2.15 -47.53 29.74
CA PHE A 828 -2.51 -46.59 30.80
C PHE A 828 -4.02 -46.52 31.07
N PHE A 829 -4.85 -46.48 30.03
CA PHE A 829 -6.27 -46.14 30.17
C PHE A 829 -7.24 -47.31 29.99
N LYS A 830 -6.74 -48.51 29.63
CA LYS A 830 -7.52 -49.75 29.38
C LYS A 830 -8.64 -49.60 28.33
N LYS A 831 -8.53 -48.59 27.47
CA LYS A 831 -9.44 -48.30 26.37
C LYS A 831 -8.67 -47.77 25.17
N ASP A 832 -9.33 -47.71 24.04
CA ASP A 832 -8.77 -47.10 22.83
C ASP A 832 -8.70 -45.57 22.97
N PRO A 833 -7.72 -44.91 22.32
CA PRO A 833 -7.66 -43.47 22.30
C PRO A 833 -8.94 -42.88 21.71
N PRO A 834 -9.48 -41.79 22.28
CA PRO A 834 -10.68 -41.14 21.76
C PRO A 834 -10.41 -40.35 20.46
N TYR A 835 -9.15 -40.30 20.02
CA TYR A 835 -8.71 -39.55 18.85
C TYR A 835 -8.42 -40.49 17.68
N GLN A 836 -8.64 -40.00 16.45
CA GLN A 836 -8.19 -40.69 15.25
C GLN A 836 -6.68 -40.46 15.08
N LEU A 837 -5.88 -41.49 15.34
CA LEU A 837 -4.42 -41.47 15.15
C LEU A 837 -4.06 -41.38 13.67
N HIS A 838 -2.83 -40.96 13.34
CA HIS A 838 -2.39 -40.58 11.98
C HIS A 838 -2.92 -39.20 11.55
N ASP A 839 -3.08 -38.33 12.54
CA ASP A 839 -3.23 -36.88 12.42
C ASP A 839 -2.34 -36.26 13.51
N SER A 840 -1.37 -35.45 13.12
CA SER A 840 -0.33 -34.98 14.06
C SER A 840 -0.88 -34.26 15.30
N LEU A 841 -2.04 -33.60 15.21
CA LEU A 841 -2.64 -32.91 16.35
C LEU A 841 -3.26 -33.90 17.33
N ASN A 842 -4.00 -34.88 16.81
CA ASN A 842 -4.55 -35.97 17.61
C ASN A 842 -3.44 -36.80 18.27
N ASP A 843 -2.34 -37.03 17.56
CA ASP A 843 -1.18 -37.77 18.07
C ASP A 843 -0.45 -36.97 19.17
N CYS A 844 -0.36 -35.63 19.05
CA CYS A 844 0.09 -34.76 20.14
C CYS A 844 -0.80 -34.86 21.39
N LYS A 845 -2.14 -34.83 21.23
CA LYS A 845 -3.09 -34.92 22.35
C LYS A 845 -3.02 -36.27 23.05
N CYS A 846 -2.95 -37.36 22.28
CA CYS A 846 -2.76 -38.71 22.79
C CYS A 846 -1.41 -38.86 23.54
N THR A 847 -0.34 -38.26 23.01
CA THR A 847 0.99 -38.23 23.65
C THR A 847 0.97 -37.44 24.95
N TYR A 848 0.25 -36.31 25.01
CA TYR A 848 0.05 -35.53 26.23
C TYR A 848 -0.63 -36.34 27.33
N ASP A 849 -1.73 -37.03 27.01
CA ASP A 849 -2.46 -37.86 27.98
C ASP A 849 -1.56 -38.98 28.55
N CYS A 850 -0.82 -39.68 27.69
CA CYS A 850 0.12 -40.71 28.10
C CYS A 850 1.29 -40.14 28.94
N TYR A 851 1.82 -38.97 28.58
CA TYR A 851 2.91 -38.32 29.31
C TYR A 851 2.47 -37.93 30.72
N LYS A 852 1.28 -37.36 30.90
CA LYS A 852 0.75 -37.03 32.24
C LYS A 852 0.63 -38.26 33.13
N GLU A 853 0.11 -39.36 32.58
CA GLU A 853 -0.10 -40.58 33.36
C GLU A 853 1.22 -41.29 33.68
N PHE A 854 2.18 -41.26 32.75
CA PHE A 854 3.54 -41.71 32.99
C PHE A 854 4.19 -40.91 34.12
N MET A 855 4.10 -39.58 34.10
CA MET A 855 4.69 -38.73 35.15
C MET A 855 4.08 -39.00 36.53
N LYS A 856 2.76 -39.24 36.63
CA LYS A 856 2.13 -39.66 37.90
C LYS A 856 2.68 -41.00 38.40
N THR A 857 2.88 -41.95 37.50
CA THR A 857 3.38 -43.30 37.83
C THR A 857 4.85 -43.29 38.21
N TYR A 858 5.65 -42.47 37.53
CA TYR A 858 7.07 -42.26 37.78
C TYR A 858 7.31 -41.62 39.15
N VAL A 859 6.58 -40.53 39.47
CA VAL A 859 6.65 -39.85 40.76
C VAL A 859 6.23 -40.78 41.91
N LYS A 860 5.20 -41.62 41.73
CA LYS A 860 4.83 -42.64 42.73
C LYS A 860 5.92 -43.70 42.94
N LYS A 861 6.65 -44.10 41.90
CA LYS A 861 7.76 -45.07 41.99
C LYS A 861 9.02 -44.46 42.63
N GLU A 862 9.34 -43.21 42.34
CA GLU A 862 10.45 -42.51 42.99
C GLU A 862 10.17 -42.23 44.47
N ILE A 863 8.95 -41.78 44.82
CA ILE A 863 8.55 -41.62 46.23
C ILE A 863 8.62 -42.96 46.96
N LYS A 864 8.16 -44.05 46.32
CA LYS A 864 8.23 -45.40 46.90
C LYS A 864 9.68 -45.89 47.07
N ASN A 865 10.55 -45.69 46.08
CA ASN A 865 11.96 -46.05 46.16
C ASN A 865 12.74 -45.18 47.17
N ILE A 866 12.30 -43.94 47.43
CA ILE A 866 12.85 -43.08 48.48
C ILE A 866 12.37 -43.58 49.85
N THR A 867 11.09 -43.91 50.04
CA THR A 867 10.62 -44.51 51.30
C THR A 867 11.26 -45.89 51.56
N ASP A 868 11.42 -46.73 50.54
CA ASP A 868 12.10 -48.04 50.65
C ASP A 868 13.64 -47.91 50.84
N TYR A 869 14.21 -46.70 50.73
CA TYR A 869 15.62 -46.39 51.04
C TYR A 869 15.78 -45.77 52.44
N PHE A 870 14.67 -45.32 53.05
CA PHE A 870 14.60 -44.76 54.41
C PHE A 870 13.94 -45.71 55.44
N ASP A 871 13.36 -46.82 54.99
CA ASP A 871 13.04 -48.04 55.75
C ASP A 871 14.15 -49.10 55.53
#